data_AF-A0A932PBB6-F1
#
_entry.id   AF-A0A932PBB6-F1
#
_cell.length_a   1.000
_cell.length_b   1.000
_cell.length_c   1.000
_cell.angle_alpha   90.00
_cell.angle_beta   90.00
_cell.angle_gamma   90.00
#
_symmetry.space_group_name_H-M   'P 1'
#
loop_
_entity.id
_entity.type
_entity.pdbx_description
1 polymer ?
#
loop_
_entity_poly.entity_id
_entity_poly.type
_entity_poly.pdbx_seq_one_letter_code
_entity_poly.pdbx_strand_id
1 'polypeptide(L)'
;MFDVFRFLRGAGRSGRRVGKPAERNNRSGVFHRPLRYEPLENRTLLSIASPELPGLYFVGDPNLDNLRGQVIYLDFDGAKGVDYNGPIRVNNIAVPPFEATASLAGQKHLVIDEVLAQLATTFSGSGVVFTVNTPGAETPYSTVYVGGDDDAFRQYGSFLGLAEKVDGRNQDVRDKAFVFTDYFASVSARAYPAAVADTIAHEVGHLLGFAHTYAEVGGGLLQPVAADDYPYKASTQDTVDPWNFYTRECTSYVAWRMNRDAGFTTAPPLPPPSPTPDQYYFHNQMLGGSSTYRWGNAGTWDDHAGELGFMVDSTPEVGAIAQYNAGEQGASSTGGHVAYVEQVNANGSVNISEYNWTTAFAYDTRNNVTPPRFIHLRKFNVGNRIEANSTLNVRATPGGTLVGQETAGEAGTMIGGPTGAIYSGTFYKWYNVNWDNGVSGWSIEGGLNKTAPVVTPSLPVHVSPSNNGTVDGPSVMFQWNQSSNATGYELYVRDLTTQALDTYTISGGATTQTTLTLIQGRSYRWNMQAFNGSTGSGVTTAWQFAVQNPQASLIGVDASSHITWSGVATNGWTFAFVKATEGVGYTDADFPANVSDAVSAGVPLGFYHFARPVPNQNLAAQEAESFASVFNSTRQQYPNATFLRPALDVEDYPAVAEYPYTMGKAVLSQWVRTWMQTVESLTGVEPLLYVDSWYAGSSPSSWSFENDLTSYDLWVANWTSASAPNTGIWSNWAFWQYAGNQAVPGVGTVDYDRFNGGVFDLYSQFVIGQGQGLLIVDNTDPAFAVIGDWALGGGPGIGRNGSVHQAFGESFLTNVDVGTWTVNLPGPGRYRVSSTWFTNPDPQFNQLWSTAAAFEVSDGTTVLGTALINQRLTPSEHPGSFTDSGSDWADLGVFEIMGSTLTVKLLSGFDDKYVIADAIRVERIADLSSAAEVHVTMGGLYGLNIADDGGIADFGVTDFHTSVQKTFTISNQGTANLLLTLPVTVSGSVFTIVHQPADADLAPGESTTFVIEMSGATTGVQTATVSFGNNDGNESPFDFTISGTVRSTRIIDDRDPRFFMSPSPA
;
A
#
# COMPACT_ATOMS: atom_id res chain seq x y z
N MET A 1 -6.33 53.86 -3.09
CA MET A 1 -6.09 55.20 -2.52
C MET A 1 -7.26 56.05 -3.01
N PHE A 2 -8.18 56.46 -2.13
CA PHE A 2 -9.57 56.86 -2.49
C PHE A 2 -10.39 55.70 -3.14
N ASP A 3 -11.72 55.67 -3.16
CA ASP A 3 -12.75 56.41 -2.39
C ASP A 3 -13.90 55.42 -2.05
N VAL A 4 -14.34 55.29 -0.79
CA VAL A 4 -15.53 55.94 -0.20
C VAL A 4 -16.85 55.71 -0.95
N PHE A 5 -17.73 54.90 -0.35
CA PHE A 5 -19.15 55.24 -0.23
C PHE A 5 -19.75 54.73 1.10
N ARG A 6 -20.79 55.41 1.59
CA ARG A 6 -21.56 55.09 2.82
C ARG A 6 -23.04 55.28 2.52
N PHE A 7 -23.91 54.48 3.13
CA PHE A 7 -25.18 54.89 3.78
C PHE A 7 -25.60 53.74 4.74
N LEU A 8 -25.84 53.97 6.03
CA LEU A 8 -27.14 54.28 6.69
C LEU A 8 -28.21 53.17 6.51
N ARG A 9 -28.98 52.72 7.52
CA ARG A 9 -29.26 53.24 8.89
C ARG A 9 -29.95 52.18 9.77
N GLY A 10 -29.91 52.35 11.11
CA GLY A 10 -30.82 51.68 12.06
C GLY A 10 -30.15 50.72 13.07
N ALA A 11 -30.27 50.74 14.40
CA ALA A 11 -30.61 51.74 15.46
C ALA A 11 -31.55 51.14 16.55
N GLY A 12 -30.97 50.71 17.69
CA GLY A 12 -31.68 50.26 18.92
C GLY A 12 -30.73 49.41 19.78
N ARG A 13 -30.17 49.88 20.91
CA ARG A 13 -30.73 50.09 22.28
C ARG A 13 -31.12 48.79 23.03
N SER A 14 -30.81 48.56 24.32
CA SER A 14 -29.80 49.13 25.26
C SER A 14 -29.90 48.52 26.68
N GLY A 15 -28.79 48.14 27.34
CA GLY A 15 -28.68 47.82 28.79
C GLY A 15 -27.47 46.91 29.10
N ARG A 16 -26.46 47.24 29.94
CA ARG A 16 -26.40 47.47 31.42
C ARG A 16 -26.74 46.20 32.23
N ARG A 17 -26.02 45.76 33.28
CA ARG A 17 -24.77 46.17 34.02
C ARG A 17 -24.41 45.00 34.99
N VAL A 18 -23.24 44.80 35.63
CA VAL A 18 -21.84 45.30 35.56
C VAL A 18 -20.96 44.44 36.51
N GLY A 19 -19.62 44.34 36.31
CA GLY A 19 -18.71 43.70 37.28
C GLY A 19 -17.22 43.81 36.93
N LYS A 20 -16.48 44.70 37.60
CA LYS A 20 -15.01 44.99 37.53
C LYS A 20 -14.66 45.98 38.67
N PRO A 21 -13.41 46.45 38.93
CA PRO A 21 -12.13 46.37 38.18
C PRO A 21 -11.35 45.06 38.47
N ALA A 22 -10.03 44.85 38.29
CA ALA A 22 -8.88 45.71 37.92
C ALA A 22 -7.76 44.89 37.21
N GLU A 23 -6.61 45.40 36.75
CA GLU A 23 -6.11 46.81 36.66
C GLU A 23 -6.03 47.27 35.17
N ARG A 24 -5.06 47.91 34.48
CA ARG A 24 -3.61 48.29 34.58
C ARG A 24 -2.59 47.14 34.70
N ASN A 25 -1.33 47.25 34.23
CA ASN A 25 -0.53 48.34 33.60
C ASN A 25 0.53 47.71 32.63
N ASN A 26 1.24 48.38 31.70
CA ASN A 26 0.95 49.46 30.73
C ASN A 26 2.21 49.76 29.85
N ARG A 27 2.14 49.55 28.52
CA ARG A 27 3.11 49.97 27.45
C ARG A 27 4.51 49.30 27.51
N SER A 28 5.33 49.25 26.46
CA SER A 28 5.34 49.77 25.05
C SER A 28 6.18 48.84 24.15
N GLY A 29 6.10 48.95 22.82
CA GLY A 29 6.94 48.19 21.87
C GLY A 29 7.87 49.07 20.99
N VAL A 30 8.85 48.43 20.32
CA VAL A 30 9.60 48.89 19.12
C VAL A 30 10.42 47.70 18.56
N PHE A 31 10.88 47.77 17.30
CA PHE A 31 11.52 46.69 16.51
C PHE A 31 12.99 46.38 16.88
N HIS A 32 13.42 45.11 16.80
CA HIS A 32 14.32 44.55 15.75
C HIS A 32 14.81 43.09 16.03
N ARG A 33 15.17 42.36 14.95
CA ARG A 33 15.93 41.08 14.91
C ARG A 33 17.46 41.33 15.06
N PRO A 34 18.38 40.32 15.07
CA PRO A 34 18.25 38.85 15.16
C PRO A 34 19.17 38.16 16.21
N LEU A 35 19.02 36.82 16.32
CA LEU A 35 20.03 35.78 16.63
C LEU A 35 21.03 35.95 17.81
N ARG A 36 20.93 35.02 18.77
CA ARG A 36 22.07 34.16 19.15
C ARG A 36 21.63 32.70 19.18
N TYR A 37 22.47 31.83 18.64
CA TYR A 37 22.42 30.38 18.83
C TYR A 37 23.29 30.04 20.03
N GLU A 38 22.82 29.18 20.92
CA GLU A 38 23.63 28.45 21.91
C GLU A 38 23.22 26.96 21.77
N PRO A 39 24.15 26.00 21.73
CA PRO A 39 23.85 24.62 21.33
C PRO A 39 23.11 23.84 22.43
N LEU A 40 21.97 23.23 22.07
CA LEU A 40 21.22 22.32 22.94
C LEU A 40 21.80 20.90 22.90
N GLU A 41 23.00 20.72 23.45
CA GLU A 41 23.54 19.40 23.82
C GLU A 41 22.80 18.84 25.05
N ASN A 42 21.51 18.54 24.89
CA ASN A 42 20.76 17.57 25.70
C ASN A 42 19.37 17.35 25.08
N ARG A 43 19.28 16.38 24.17
CA ARG A 43 18.04 15.61 24.00
C ARG A 43 18.26 14.26 24.65
N THR A 44 17.45 13.94 25.66
CA THR A 44 17.21 12.55 26.04
C THR A 44 16.72 11.80 24.80
N LEU A 45 17.32 10.65 24.51
CA LEU A 45 16.83 9.74 23.47
C LEU A 45 15.37 9.39 23.79
N LEU A 46 14.50 9.52 22.78
CA LEU A 46 13.13 9.01 22.86
C LEU A 46 13.19 7.50 22.67
N SER A 47 12.67 6.75 23.63
CA SER A 47 12.66 5.28 23.60
C SER A 47 11.95 4.75 22.36
N ILE A 48 12.62 3.87 21.62
CA ILE A 48 12.02 3.11 20.52
C ILE A 48 10.83 2.29 21.02
N ALA A 49 9.81 2.13 20.17
CA ALA A 49 8.69 1.23 20.41
C ALA A 49 9.08 -0.22 20.08
N SER A 50 8.66 -1.17 20.91
CA SER A 50 8.73 -2.59 20.54
C SER A 50 7.72 -2.87 19.42
N PRO A 51 8.03 -3.67 18.40
CA PRO A 51 7.01 -4.24 17.54
C PRO A 51 5.99 -5.04 18.39
N GLU A 52 4.72 -4.96 18.03
CA GLU A 52 3.65 -5.77 18.63
C GLU A 52 3.58 -7.13 17.91
N LEU A 53 4.31 -8.11 18.43
CA LEU A 53 4.36 -9.46 17.88
C LEU A 53 3.44 -10.40 18.69
N PRO A 54 2.35 -10.94 18.10
CA PRO A 54 1.37 -11.74 18.83
C PRO A 54 1.98 -12.94 19.55
N GLY A 55 1.76 -13.03 20.86
CA GLY A 55 2.29 -14.12 21.68
C GLY A 55 3.80 -14.06 21.95
N LEU A 56 4.49 -12.97 21.60
CA LEU A 56 5.93 -12.78 21.86
C LEU A 56 6.22 -11.66 22.87
N TYR A 57 7.31 -11.79 23.63
CA TYR A 57 7.88 -10.73 24.48
C TYR A 57 9.40 -10.64 24.32
N PHE A 58 9.95 -9.43 24.47
CA PHE A 58 11.38 -9.19 24.32
C PHE A 58 12.19 -9.72 25.52
N VAL A 59 13.21 -10.53 25.27
CA VAL A 59 14.07 -11.15 26.29
C VAL A 59 15.40 -10.39 26.35
N GLY A 60 15.42 -9.25 27.03
CA GLY A 60 16.63 -8.44 27.11
C GLY A 60 16.58 -7.20 28.00
N ASP A 61 17.56 -6.35 27.75
CA ASP A 61 17.69 -4.99 28.30
C ASP A 61 16.56 -4.09 27.76
N PRO A 62 15.84 -3.32 28.60
CA PRO A 62 14.74 -2.48 28.15
C PRO A 62 15.13 -1.34 27.20
N ASN A 63 16.42 -1.08 26.93
CA ASN A 63 16.78 -0.14 25.85
C ASN A 63 16.67 -0.77 24.44
N LEU A 64 15.55 -0.46 23.78
CA LEU A 64 15.21 -0.86 22.42
C LEU A 64 15.99 -0.11 21.31
N ASP A 65 16.82 0.90 21.62
CA ASP A 65 17.66 1.64 20.65
C ASP A 65 18.48 0.74 19.70
N ASN A 66 18.78 -0.48 20.15
CA ASN A 66 19.66 -1.46 19.50
C ASN A 66 19.01 -2.28 18.37
N LEU A 67 17.71 -2.10 18.10
CA LEU A 67 17.03 -2.73 16.94
C LEU A 67 17.31 -2.01 15.61
N ARG A 68 17.80 -0.77 15.65
CA ARG A 68 18.06 0.05 14.46
C ARG A 68 19.19 -0.49 13.59
N GLY A 69 18.92 -0.61 12.30
CA GLY A 69 19.91 -1.01 11.29
C GLY A 69 20.14 -2.52 11.20
N GLN A 70 19.35 -3.32 11.91
CA GLN A 70 19.32 -4.77 11.72
C GLN A 70 18.72 -5.09 10.34
N VAL A 71 19.41 -5.91 9.54
CA VAL A 71 18.97 -6.30 8.19
C VAL A 71 18.53 -7.76 8.18
N ILE A 72 17.33 -8.00 7.68
CA ILE A 72 16.73 -9.32 7.48
C ILE A 72 16.59 -9.57 5.98
N TYR A 73 17.29 -10.58 5.48
CA TYR A 73 17.19 -11.03 4.10
C TYR A 73 16.14 -12.15 4.00
N LEU A 74 15.17 -11.98 3.10
CA LEU A 74 14.14 -12.97 2.80
C LEU A 74 14.52 -13.69 1.48
N ASP A 75 14.89 -14.96 1.58
CA ASP A 75 15.24 -15.81 0.44
C ASP A 75 14.00 -16.58 -0.02
N PHE A 76 13.41 -16.14 -1.13
CA PHE A 76 12.28 -16.78 -1.82
C PHE A 76 12.72 -17.61 -3.05
N ASP A 77 14.03 -17.71 -3.32
CA ASP A 77 14.59 -18.39 -4.49
C ASP A 77 15.14 -19.78 -4.17
N GLY A 78 15.40 -20.05 -2.89
CA GLY A 78 15.70 -21.38 -2.36
C GLY A 78 17.19 -21.72 -2.40
N ALA A 79 17.60 -22.59 -1.47
CA ALA A 79 19.00 -22.82 -1.16
C ALA A 79 19.32 -24.31 -0.95
N LYS A 80 20.60 -24.69 -1.13
CA LYS A 80 21.07 -26.07 -0.97
C LYS A 80 22.32 -26.10 -0.10
N GLY A 81 22.38 -27.09 0.80
CA GLY A 81 23.48 -27.20 1.75
C GLY A 81 23.34 -26.27 2.96
N VAL A 82 22.12 -25.86 3.30
CA VAL A 82 21.87 -24.99 4.45
C VAL A 82 21.97 -25.81 5.74
N ASP A 83 22.73 -25.32 6.72
CA ASP A 83 22.80 -25.93 8.05
C ASP A 83 21.92 -25.13 9.05
N TYR A 84 21.04 -25.86 9.76
CA TYR A 84 20.27 -25.39 10.90
C TYR A 84 20.97 -25.78 12.22
N ASN A 85 21.13 -24.79 13.10
CA ASN A 85 21.95 -24.80 14.31
C ASN A 85 21.20 -24.21 15.52
N GLY A 86 20.00 -24.73 15.78
CA GLY A 86 19.17 -24.34 16.91
C GLY A 86 19.23 -25.31 18.10
N PRO A 87 18.11 -25.56 18.81
CA PRO A 87 18.01 -26.55 19.88
C PRO A 87 18.37 -27.98 19.41
N ILE A 88 18.20 -28.23 18.11
CA ILE A 88 18.72 -29.39 17.37
C ILE A 88 19.62 -28.90 16.23
N ARG A 89 20.48 -29.79 15.71
CA ARG A 89 21.27 -29.54 14.50
C ARG A 89 20.77 -30.40 13.35
N VAL A 90 20.49 -29.78 12.21
CA VAL A 90 20.10 -30.44 10.96
C VAL A 90 20.95 -29.86 9.85
N ASN A 91 21.78 -30.69 9.23
CA ASN A 91 22.79 -30.25 8.26
C ASN A 91 22.37 -30.58 6.82
N ASN A 92 22.89 -29.82 5.85
CA ASN A 92 22.69 -30.03 4.42
C ASN A 92 21.19 -30.10 4.03
N ILE A 93 20.41 -29.14 4.51
CA ILE A 93 19.02 -28.92 4.09
C ILE A 93 19.00 -28.41 2.65
N ALA A 94 17.99 -28.82 1.90
CA ALA A 94 17.61 -28.22 0.62
C ALA A 94 16.25 -27.55 0.79
N VAL A 95 16.19 -26.24 0.59
CA VAL A 95 14.95 -25.45 0.59
C VAL A 95 14.53 -25.27 -0.87
N PRO A 96 13.31 -25.68 -1.27
CA PRO A 96 12.77 -25.34 -2.58
C PRO A 96 12.62 -23.82 -2.76
N PRO A 97 12.62 -23.30 -4.01
CA PRO A 97 12.13 -21.95 -4.26
C PRO A 97 10.70 -21.78 -3.73
N PHE A 98 10.34 -20.56 -3.32
CA PHE A 98 8.95 -20.27 -2.97
C PHE A 98 8.05 -20.41 -4.21
N GLU A 99 7.00 -21.23 -4.07
CA GLU A 99 5.88 -21.33 -5.01
C GLU A 99 4.58 -20.93 -4.30
N ALA A 100 3.76 -20.12 -4.96
CA ALA A 100 2.45 -19.75 -4.46
C ALA A 100 1.44 -20.91 -4.66
N THR A 101 0.36 -20.95 -3.86
CA THR A 101 -0.66 -22.01 -4.00
C THR A 101 -1.24 -22.09 -5.41
N ALA A 102 -1.86 -23.21 -5.76
CA ALA A 102 -2.58 -23.38 -7.03
C ALA A 102 -3.72 -22.36 -7.29
N SER A 103 -4.12 -21.55 -6.29
CA SER A 103 -5.06 -20.44 -6.43
C SER A 103 -4.41 -19.06 -6.64
N LEU A 104 -3.07 -19.00 -6.59
CA LEU A 104 -2.20 -17.82 -6.74
C LEU A 104 -1.00 -18.12 -7.66
N ALA A 105 -1.06 -19.19 -8.46
CA ALA A 105 0.02 -19.56 -9.38
C ALA A 105 0.32 -18.40 -10.34
N GLY A 106 1.62 -18.15 -10.62
CA GLY A 106 2.10 -16.98 -11.35
C GLY A 106 2.18 -15.68 -10.52
N GLN A 107 1.39 -15.53 -9.45
CA GLN A 107 1.29 -14.29 -8.65
C GLN A 107 2.36 -14.19 -7.54
N LYS A 108 3.50 -14.88 -7.69
CA LYS A 108 4.60 -14.93 -6.70
C LYS A 108 5.04 -13.54 -6.22
N HIS A 109 5.16 -12.59 -7.15
CA HIS A 109 5.57 -11.22 -6.85
C HIS A 109 4.55 -10.49 -5.96
N LEU A 110 3.25 -10.52 -6.31
CA LEU A 110 2.19 -9.90 -5.50
C LEU A 110 2.14 -10.44 -4.06
N VAL A 111 2.43 -11.73 -3.86
CA VAL A 111 2.52 -12.32 -2.51
C VAL A 111 3.73 -11.78 -1.76
N ILE A 112 4.89 -11.63 -2.43
CA ILE A 112 6.11 -11.09 -1.82
C ILE A 112 5.94 -9.61 -1.47
N ASP A 113 5.35 -8.80 -2.35
CA ASP A 113 5.13 -7.37 -2.14
C ASP A 113 4.17 -7.11 -0.96
N GLU A 114 3.06 -7.85 -0.88
CA GLU A 114 2.11 -7.79 0.24
C GLU A 114 2.75 -8.28 1.56
N VAL A 115 3.58 -9.33 1.52
CA VAL A 115 4.36 -9.80 2.68
C VAL A 115 5.33 -8.72 3.16
N LEU A 116 6.05 -8.05 2.26
CA LEU A 116 6.95 -6.95 2.62
C LEU A 116 6.20 -5.74 3.20
N ALA A 117 5.03 -5.39 2.65
CA ALA A 117 4.19 -4.31 3.17
C ALA A 117 3.68 -4.59 4.59
N GLN A 118 3.27 -5.84 4.86
CA GLN A 118 2.82 -6.25 6.19
C GLN A 118 3.98 -6.32 7.19
N LEU A 119 5.16 -6.82 6.80
CA LEU A 119 6.36 -6.80 7.65
C LEU A 119 6.82 -5.37 7.97
N ALA A 120 6.82 -4.46 6.98
CA ALA A 120 7.12 -3.05 7.19
C ALA A 120 6.12 -2.37 8.16
N THR A 121 4.85 -2.80 8.14
CA THR A 121 3.82 -2.35 9.08
C THR A 121 4.08 -2.87 10.50
N THR A 122 4.30 -4.18 10.65
CA THR A 122 4.50 -4.87 11.93
C THR A 122 5.76 -4.41 12.67
N PHE A 123 6.84 -4.09 11.93
CA PHE A 123 8.11 -3.61 12.49
C PHE A 123 8.26 -2.08 12.43
N SER A 124 7.19 -1.33 12.15
CA SER A 124 7.22 0.13 12.09
C SER A 124 7.79 0.76 13.37
N GLY A 125 8.66 1.76 13.21
CA GLY A 125 9.34 2.45 14.31
C GLY A 125 10.50 1.69 14.97
N SER A 126 10.65 0.37 14.76
CA SER A 126 11.75 -0.42 15.35
C SER A 126 13.12 -0.11 14.71
N GLY A 127 13.14 0.19 13.41
CA GLY A 127 14.36 0.42 12.62
C GLY A 127 15.00 -0.86 12.05
N VAL A 128 14.30 -2.00 12.09
CA VAL A 128 14.66 -3.21 11.34
C VAL A 128 14.36 -3.02 9.85
N VAL A 129 15.20 -3.56 8.96
CA VAL A 129 15.08 -3.44 7.49
C VAL A 129 14.93 -4.84 6.88
N PHE A 130 13.86 -5.04 6.10
CA PHE A 130 13.64 -6.25 5.31
C PHE A 130 14.09 -6.04 3.85
N THR A 131 14.63 -7.08 3.22
CA THR A 131 14.97 -7.07 1.78
C THR A 131 14.87 -8.46 1.17
N VAL A 132 14.45 -8.51 -0.11
CA VAL A 132 14.47 -9.72 -0.96
C VAL A 132 15.66 -9.76 -1.91
N ASN A 133 16.48 -8.71 -1.94
CA ASN A 133 17.75 -8.69 -2.65
C ASN A 133 18.87 -9.10 -1.68
N THR A 134 19.70 -10.08 -2.07
CA THR A 134 20.83 -10.55 -1.25
C THR A 134 21.76 -9.37 -0.92
N PRO A 135 21.98 -9.03 0.37
CA PRO A 135 22.80 -7.89 0.73
C PRO A 135 24.26 -8.04 0.28
N GLY A 136 24.91 -6.92 -0.03
CA GLY A 136 26.32 -6.90 -0.41
C GLY A 136 27.23 -7.44 0.69
N ALA A 137 28.38 -8.03 0.32
CA ALA A 137 29.23 -8.82 1.22
C ALA A 137 29.87 -8.09 2.43
N GLU A 138 29.67 -6.77 2.56
CA GLU A 138 30.08 -5.97 3.73
C GLU A 138 28.91 -5.64 4.69
N THR A 139 27.66 -5.87 4.26
CA THR A 139 26.45 -5.72 5.08
C THR A 139 26.22 -6.99 5.90
N PRO A 140 26.12 -6.94 7.24
CA PRO A 140 25.68 -8.09 8.05
C PRO A 140 24.16 -8.26 7.99
N TYR A 141 23.67 -9.49 7.87
CA TYR A 141 22.23 -9.79 7.80
C TYR A 141 21.92 -11.21 8.26
N SER A 142 20.75 -11.40 8.87
CA SER A 142 20.17 -12.72 9.16
C SER A 142 19.26 -13.16 8.01
N THR A 143 19.17 -14.46 7.72
CA THR A 143 18.41 -14.97 6.55
C THR A 143 17.16 -15.74 6.97
N VAL A 144 16.02 -15.41 6.37
CA VAL A 144 14.79 -16.22 6.43
C VAL A 144 14.61 -16.91 5.08
N TYR A 145 14.68 -18.24 5.04
CA TYR A 145 14.36 -19.02 3.86
C TYR A 145 12.86 -19.28 3.81
N VAL A 146 12.20 -18.93 2.70
CA VAL A 146 10.75 -19.06 2.53
C VAL A 146 10.47 -19.97 1.34
N GLY A 147 9.83 -21.12 1.58
CA GLY A 147 9.49 -22.08 0.52
C GLY A 147 9.38 -23.53 0.99
N GLY A 148 8.54 -24.32 0.31
CA GLY A 148 8.45 -25.77 0.44
C GLY A 148 7.83 -26.31 1.74
N ASP A 149 8.11 -27.58 2.04
CA ASP A 149 7.70 -28.28 3.27
C ASP A 149 8.87 -28.52 4.23
N ASP A 150 8.58 -29.14 5.38
CA ASP A 150 9.50 -29.35 6.49
C ASP A 150 10.16 -30.74 6.48
N ASP A 151 10.29 -31.41 5.33
CA ASP A 151 10.71 -32.82 5.23
C ASP A 151 12.04 -33.12 5.97
N ALA A 152 12.97 -32.16 5.97
CA ALA A 152 14.25 -32.25 6.69
C ALA A 152 14.10 -32.28 8.23
N PHE A 153 13.00 -31.71 8.75
CA PHE A 153 12.67 -31.58 10.17
C PHE A 153 11.58 -32.57 10.63
N ARG A 154 10.91 -33.26 9.70
CA ARG A 154 9.75 -34.14 9.90
C ARG A 154 9.92 -35.29 10.90
N GLN A 155 11.16 -35.62 11.26
CA GLN A 155 11.50 -36.58 12.34
C GLN A 155 11.43 -35.98 13.75
N TYR A 156 11.28 -34.65 13.87
CA TYR A 156 11.27 -33.89 15.12
C TYR A 156 9.94 -33.18 15.41
N GLY A 157 9.06 -33.02 14.41
CA GLY A 157 7.77 -32.37 14.55
C GLY A 157 7.13 -32.04 13.21
N SER A 158 6.22 -31.07 13.22
CA SER A 158 5.63 -30.45 12.02
C SER A 158 5.55 -28.94 12.23
N PHE A 159 5.98 -28.15 11.24
CA PHE A 159 6.35 -26.74 11.45
C PHE A 159 5.84 -25.79 10.35
N LEU A 160 5.47 -24.56 10.73
CA LEU A 160 5.23 -23.44 9.79
C LEU A 160 6.49 -22.60 9.59
N GLY A 161 7.30 -22.48 10.64
CA GLY A 161 8.61 -21.87 10.60
C GLY A 161 9.52 -22.41 11.70
N LEU A 162 10.82 -22.13 11.58
CA LEU A 162 11.87 -22.51 12.52
C LEU A 162 13.05 -21.53 12.48
N ALA A 163 13.13 -20.61 13.44
CA ALA A 163 14.35 -19.87 13.77
C ALA A 163 15.40 -20.77 14.44
N GLU A 164 16.69 -20.47 14.25
CA GLU A 164 17.78 -21.18 14.91
C GLU A 164 17.81 -20.90 16.41
N LYS A 165 17.87 -19.63 16.84
CA LYS A 165 17.93 -19.27 18.27
C LYS A 165 17.07 -18.05 18.57
N VAL A 166 16.73 -17.92 19.85
CA VAL A 166 16.42 -16.62 20.45
C VAL A 166 17.72 -16.05 20.99
N ASP A 167 18.37 -15.16 20.25
CA ASP A 167 19.56 -14.46 20.72
C ASP A 167 19.24 -12.98 20.98
N GLY A 168 19.54 -12.51 22.20
CA GLY A 168 19.13 -11.19 22.64
C GLY A 168 19.79 -10.09 21.80
N ARG A 169 19.02 -9.43 20.92
CA ARG A 169 19.40 -8.32 20.02
C ARG A 169 20.01 -8.72 18.65
N ASN A 170 19.80 -9.93 18.12
CA ASN A 170 20.40 -10.41 16.85
C ASN A 170 21.92 -10.13 16.80
N GLN A 171 22.64 -10.70 17.77
CA GLN A 171 24.10 -10.58 17.91
C GLN A 171 24.85 -11.53 16.97
N ASP A 172 24.30 -12.71 16.67
CA ASP A 172 24.79 -13.55 15.57
C ASP A 172 23.99 -13.27 14.30
N VAL A 173 24.37 -12.19 13.63
CA VAL A 173 23.88 -11.71 12.31
C VAL A 173 24.23 -12.67 11.14
N ARG A 174 24.01 -13.96 11.38
CA ARG A 174 24.15 -15.14 10.51
C ARG A 174 23.21 -16.27 10.92
N ASP A 175 22.50 -16.15 12.04
CA ASP A 175 21.43 -17.07 12.39
C ASP A 175 20.31 -16.98 11.34
N LYS A 176 19.65 -18.12 11.16
CA LYS A 176 18.71 -18.39 10.07
C LYS A 176 17.34 -18.71 10.64
N ALA A 177 16.33 -18.40 9.84
CA ALA A 177 14.98 -18.94 9.99
C ALA A 177 14.52 -19.63 8.71
N PHE A 178 13.52 -20.49 8.84
CA PHE A 178 12.83 -21.17 7.75
C PHE A 178 11.33 -20.89 7.87
N VAL A 179 10.61 -20.81 6.75
CA VAL A 179 9.15 -20.69 6.67
C VAL A 179 8.63 -21.61 5.56
N PHE A 180 7.84 -22.61 5.95
CA PHE A 180 7.42 -23.74 5.13
C PHE A 180 6.05 -23.48 4.50
N THR A 181 6.05 -22.97 3.28
CA THR A 181 4.87 -22.39 2.63
C THR A 181 3.79 -23.39 2.21
N ASP A 182 4.15 -24.67 2.09
CA ASP A 182 3.24 -25.73 1.64
C ASP A 182 2.11 -26.00 2.63
N TYR A 183 2.35 -25.75 3.93
CA TYR A 183 1.32 -25.84 4.98
C TYR A 183 0.18 -24.84 4.80
N PHE A 184 0.43 -23.71 4.14
CA PHE A 184 -0.59 -22.71 3.84
C PHE A 184 -1.43 -23.05 2.59
N ALA A 185 -1.22 -24.21 1.94
CA ALA A 185 -1.94 -24.61 0.72
C ALA A 185 -3.48 -24.73 0.88
N SER A 186 -4.00 -24.79 2.11
CA SER A 186 -5.45 -24.73 2.41
C SER A 186 -5.96 -23.34 2.80
N VAL A 187 -5.09 -22.33 2.93
CA VAL A 187 -5.47 -20.94 3.22
C VAL A 187 -6.01 -20.32 1.93
N SER A 188 -7.12 -19.56 2.04
CA SER A 188 -7.69 -18.88 0.88
C SER A 188 -6.72 -17.82 0.31
N ALA A 189 -6.67 -17.67 -1.01
CA ALA A 189 -5.80 -16.71 -1.72
C ALA A 189 -5.71 -15.32 -1.05
N ARG A 190 -6.84 -14.75 -0.60
CA ARG A 190 -6.92 -13.43 0.06
C ARG A 190 -6.20 -13.35 1.42
N ALA A 191 -6.05 -14.48 2.13
CA ALA A 191 -5.41 -14.55 3.45
C ALA A 191 -4.00 -15.18 3.40
N TYR A 192 -3.58 -15.67 2.23
CA TYR A 192 -2.32 -16.40 2.07
C TYR A 192 -1.07 -15.51 2.29
N PRO A 193 -0.96 -14.29 1.74
CA PRO A 193 0.18 -13.41 2.02
C PRO A 193 0.29 -13.07 3.50
N ALA A 194 -0.84 -12.83 4.19
CA ALA A 194 -0.85 -12.53 5.61
C ALA A 194 -0.36 -13.69 6.47
N ALA A 195 -0.81 -14.92 6.19
CA ALA A 195 -0.35 -16.10 6.91
C ALA A 195 1.18 -16.33 6.76
N VAL A 196 1.74 -16.00 5.59
CA VAL A 196 3.20 -16.04 5.34
C VAL A 196 3.89 -14.88 6.08
N ALA A 197 3.36 -13.66 6.03
CA ALA A 197 3.92 -12.47 6.69
C ALA A 197 3.94 -12.60 8.22
N ASP A 198 2.84 -13.03 8.83
CA ASP A 198 2.72 -13.30 10.28
C ASP A 198 3.77 -14.32 10.74
N THR A 199 3.98 -15.38 9.93
CA THR A 199 4.95 -16.44 10.25
C THR A 199 6.39 -15.93 10.12
N ILE A 200 6.71 -15.14 9.08
CA ILE A 200 8.03 -14.49 8.96
C ILE A 200 8.24 -13.52 10.13
N ALA A 201 7.24 -12.73 10.51
CA ALA A 201 7.33 -11.79 11.63
C ALA A 201 7.60 -12.50 12.97
N HIS A 202 6.98 -13.67 13.17
CA HIS A 202 7.16 -14.50 14.36
C HIS A 202 8.59 -15.07 14.46
N GLU A 203 9.09 -15.71 13.40
CA GLU A 203 10.46 -16.27 13.41
C GLU A 203 11.55 -15.18 13.44
N VAL A 204 11.32 -14.03 12.78
CA VAL A 204 12.20 -12.85 12.88
C VAL A 204 12.15 -12.24 14.29
N GLY A 205 11.01 -12.32 14.97
CA GLY A 205 10.92 -12.02 16.40
C GLY A 205 11.92 -12.84 17.22
N HIS A 206 12.05 -14.14 16.96
CA HIS A 206 13.05 -14.98 17.63
C HIS A 206 14.48 -14.51 17.35
N LEU A 207 14.85 -14.26 16.09
CA LEU A 207 16.17 -13.73 15.71
C LEU A 207 16.47 -12.35 16.33
N LEU A 208 15.46 -11.52 16.61
CA LEU A 208 15.64 -10.22 17.27
C LEU A 208 15.73 -10.32 18.81
N GLY A 209 15.50 -11.50 19.39
CA GLY A 209 15.58 -11.74 20.83
C GLY A 209 14.23 -11.79 21.56
N PHE A 210 13.12 -12.06 20.85
CA PHE A 210 11.80 -12.29 21.46
C PHE A 210 11.56 -13.79 21.73
N ALA A 211 10.82 -14.10 22.80
CA ALA A 211 10.37 -15.46 23.13
C ALA A 211 8.86 -15.49 23.40
N HIS A 212 8.24 -16.68 23.42
CA HIS A 212 6.78 -16.80 23.62
C HIS A 212 6.36 -16.29 25.02
N THR A 213 5.21 -15.62 25.13
CA THR A 213 4.62 -15.04 26.37
C THR A 213 4.14 -16.08 27.41
N TYR A 214 4.88 -17.19 27.54
CA TYR A 214 4.41 -18.51 27.93
C TYR A 214 3.46 -19.11 26.88
N ALA A 215 3.37 -20.45 26.86
CA ALA A 215 2.86 -21.20 25.72
C ALA A 215 1.34 -21.03 25.52
N GLU A 216 0.96 -20.78 24.25
CA GLU A 216 -0.42 -20.72 23.73
C GLU A 216 -1.31 -19.58 24.29
N VAL A 217 -2.40 -19.15 23.64
CA VAL A 217 -3.24 -19.78 22.60
C VAL A 217 -3.62 -18.74 21.52
N GLY A 218 -3.64 -19.14 20.24
CA GLY A 218 -4.08 -18.24 19.15
C GLY A 218 -4.31 -18.88 17.77
N GLY A 219 -3.61 -19.98 17.47
CA GLY A 219 -3.59 -20.58 16.13
C GLY A 219 -2.33 -20.15 15.36
N GLY A 220 -1.59 -21.12 14.83
CA GLY A 220 -0.17 -20.97 14.48
C GLY A 220 0.68 -21.91 15.34
N LEU A 221 1.67 -22.57 14.73
CA LEU A 221 2.33 -23.74 15.34
C LEU A 221 3.41 -23.35 16.37
N LEU A 222 3.10 -23.49 17.66
CA LEU A 222 4.08 -23.36 18.75
C LEU A 222 4.30 -24.74 19.41
N GLN A 223 5.12 -25.60 18.81
CA GLN A 223 5.33 -26.98 19.25
C GLN A 223 6.78 -27.30 19.69
N PRO A 224 7.27 -26.73 20.81
CA PRO A 224 8.35 -27.32 21.61
C PRO A 224 7.83 -28.44 22.56
N VAL A 225 6.68 -29.06 22.25
CA VAL A 225 5.90 -29.93 23.15
C VAL A 225 5.90 -31.40 22.70
N ALA A 226 6.24 -31.71 21.45
CA ALA A 226 6.28 -33.08 20.92
C ALA A 226 7.57 -33.87 21.23
N ALA A 227 8.61 -33.21 21.77
CA ALA A 227 9.84 -33.88 22.21
C ALA A 227 9.76 -34.21 23.71
N ASP A 228 10.12 -35.44 24.08
CA ASP A 228 10.36 -35.85 25.48
C ASP A 228 11.53 -35.03 26.04
N ASP A 229 11.25 -33.88 26.63
CA ASP A 229 12.21 -32.88 27.10
C ASP A 229 12.63 -33.09 28.57
N TYR A 230 12.00 -34.05 29.24
CA TYR A 230 12.24 -34.45 30.63
C TYR A 230 13.70 -34.88 30.91
N PRO A 231 14.42 -34.22 31.84
CA PRO A 231 15.84 -34.48 32.08
C PRO A 231 16.20 -35.90 32.52
N TYR A 232 15.26 -36.63 33.12
CA TYR A 232 15.50 -37.97 33.67
C TYR A 232 14.93 -39.12 32.81
N LYS A 233 14.54 -38.86 31.55
CA LYS A 233 14.06 -39.87 30.59
C LYS A 233 14.99 -41.08 30.44
N ALA A 234 16.31 -40.85 30.52
CA ALA A 234 17.35 -41.87 30.44
C ALA A 234 17.81 -42.42 31.80
N SER A 235 17.18 -42.02 32.92
CA SER A 235 17.54 -42.51 34.26
C SER A 235 17.13 -43.96 34.50
N THR A 236 17.71 -44.56 35.53
CA THR A 236 17.18 -45.78 36.14
C THR A 236 15.78 -45.50 36.70
N GLN A 237 14.85 -46.40 36.41
CA GLN A 237 13.49 -46.41 36.94
C GLN A 237 13.50 -46.35 38.48
N ASP A 238 12.51 -45.69 39.09
CA ASP A 238 12.26 -45.66 40.54
C ASP A 238 13.43 -45.12 41.39
N THR A 239 14.34 -44.35 40.80
CA THR A 239 15.31 -43.54 41.58
C THR A 239 14.65 -42.26 42.06
N VAL A 240 15.05 -41.74 43.23
CA VAL A 240 14.46 -40.51 43.78
C VAL A 240 15.07 -39.30 43.07
N ASP A 241 14.21 -38.43 42.53
CA ASP A 241 14.58 -37.19 41.85
C ASP A 241 14.79 -36.01 42.82
N PRO A 242 15.26 -34.84 42.33
CA PRO A 242 15.43 -33.64 43.16
C PRO A 242 14.14 -32.98 43.68
N TRP A 243 12.96 -33.42 43.22
CA TRP A 243 11.64 -32.98 43.70
C TRP A 243 11.04 -33.98 44.73
N ASN A 244 11.81 -35.01 45.08
CA ASN A 244 11.45 -36.14 45.95
C ASN A 244 10.26 -36.96 45.40
N PHE A 245 10.15 -37.09 44.08
CA PHE A 245 9.32 -38.10 43.39
C PHE A 245 10.23 -39.18 42.76
N TYR A 246 9.63 -40.16 42.08
CA TYR A 246 10.37 -41.25 41.43
C TYR A 246 10.59 -40.96 39.94
N THR A 247 11.83 -41.07 39.47
CA THR A 247 12.21 -40.76 38.09
C THR A 247 11.47 -41.63 37.09
N ARG A 248 10.97 -41.01 36.02
CA ARG A 248 10.14 -41.61 34.96
C ARG A 248 8.76 -42.09 35.44
N GLU A 249 8.26 -41.55 36.55
CA GLU A 249 6.83 -41.58 36.90
C GLU A 249 6.09 -40.31 36.47
N CYS A 250 4.78 -40.43 36.23
CA CYS A 250 3.90 -39.29 35.90
C CYS A 250 4.05 -38.13 36.90
N THR A 251 4.13 -38.47 38.19
CA THR A 251 4.36 -37.52 39.30
C THR A 251 5.66 -36.72 39.15
N SER A 252 6.75 -37.36 38.74
CA SER A 252 8.05 -36.71 38.52
C SER A 252 8.08 -35.88 37.24
N TYR A 253 7.46 -36.38 36.16
CA TYR A 253 7.33 -35.63 34.91
C TYR A 253 6.55 -34.33 35.12
N VAL A 254 5.36 -34.41 35.72
CA VAL A 254 4.54 -33.24 36.04
C VAL A 254 5.24 -32.32 37.03
N ALA A 255 5.89 -32.86 38.06
CA ALA A 255 6.69 -32.05 38.99
C ALA A 255 7.79 -31.27 38.27
N TRP A 256 8.46 -31.88 37.29
CA TRP A 256 9.47 -31.19 36.49
C TRP A 256 8.87 -30.07 35.65
N ARG A 257 7.77 -30.30 34.89
CA ARG A 257 7.08 -29.25 34.11
C ARG A 257 6.69 -28.07 35.02
N MET A 258 5.99 -28.34 36.14
CA MET A 258 5.60 -27.33 37.14
C MET A 258 6.77 -26.45 37.62
N ASN A 259 7.98 -27.01 37.76
CA ASN A 259 9.16 -26.24 38.16
C ASN A 259 9.81 -25.49 36.98
N ARG A 260 9.90 -26.11 35.79
CA ARG A 260 10.35 -25.45 34.55
C ARG A 260 9.53 -24.18 34.28
N ASP A 261 8.22 -24.28 34.41
CA ASP A 261 7.26 -23.21 34.12
C ASP A 261 7.13 -22.20 35.28
N ALA A 262 7.80 -22.47 36.40
CA ALA A 262 8.14 -21.52 37.46
C ALA A 262 9.55 -20.91 37.30
N GLY A 263 10.24 -21.17 36.19
CA GLY A 263 11.57 -20.64 35.87
C GLY A 263 12.75 -21.48 36.40
N PHE A 264 12.50 -22.64 36.98
CA PHE A 264 13.53 -23.48 37.61
C PHE A 264 14.02 -24.61 36.68
N THR A 265 15.05 -24.32 35.89
CA THR A 265 15.68 -25.30 34.98
C THR A 265 16.73 -26.20 35.65
N THR A 266 17.17 -25.88 36.86
CA THR A 266 18.14 -26.66 37.65
C THR A 266 17.53 -27.24 38.92
N ALA A 267 17.97 -28.45 39.27
CA ALA A 267 17.62 -29.13 40.52
C ALA A 267 17.85 -28.26 41.77
N PRO A 268 16.91 -28.18 42.73
CA PRO A 268 17.14 -27.48 43.99
C PRO A 268 18.21 -28.21 44.85
N PRO A 269 18.98 -27.48 45.67
CA PRO A 269 19.93 -28.10 46.59
C PRO A 269 19.18 -28.90 47.68
N LEU A 270 19.63 -30.13 47.95
CA LEU A 270 19.09 -31.00 48.99
C LEU A 270 19.98 -30.99 50.26
N PRO A 271 19.40 -30.94 51.47
CA PRO A 271 17.97 -30.73 51.76
C PRO A 271 17.52 -29.31 51.39
N PRO A 272 16.25 -29.11 51.00
CA PRO A 272 15.74 -27.78 50.67
C PRO A 272 15.90 -26.84 51.87
N PRO A 273 16.24 -25.56 51.65
CA PRO A 273 16.38 -24.59 52.73
C PRO A 273 15.06 -24.43 53.50
N SER A 274 15.18 -24.14 54.81
CA SER A 274 14.05 -23.74 55.65
C SER A 274 13.28 -22.59 54.97
N PRO A 275 11.93 -22.63 54.91
CA PRO A 275 11.15 -21.94 53.87
C PRO A 275 11.43 -20.44 53.80
N THR A 276 12.28 -20.06 52.85
CA THR A 276 12.52 -18.69 52.42
C THR A 276 11.37 -18.24 51.51
N PRO A 277 10.78 -17.05 51.70
CA PRO A 277 9.57 -16.61 50.98
C PRO A 277 9.63 -16.59 49.45
N ASP A 278 10.83 -16.64 48.88
CA ASP A 278 11.12 -16.17 47.52
C ASP A 278 11.14 -17.27 46.44
N GLN A 279 11.01 -18.55 46.81
CA GLN A 279 11.15 -19.67 45.86
C GLN A 279 10.04 -20.73 46.02
N TYR A 280 9.04 -20.65 45.14
CA TYR A 280 7.92 -21.60 45.07
C TYR A 280 8.28 -22.84 44.24
N TYR A 281 9.18 -23.68 44.76
CA TYR A 281 9.49 -24.98 44.16
C TYR A 281 8.36 -25.98 44.41
N PHE A 282 7.86 -26.64 43.35
CA PHE A 282 6.94 -27.76 43.49
C PHE A 282 7.73 -29.02 43.87
N HIS A 283 7.43 -29.60 45.03
CA HIS A 283 8.21 -30.68 45.64
C HIS A 283 7.30 -31.52 46.53
N ASN A 284 7.54 -32.83 46.64
CA ASN A 284 6.73 -33.82 47.38
C ASN A 284 6.66 -33.59 48.92
N GLN A 285 7.15 -32.44 49.42
CA GLN A 285 7.20 -32.05 50.83
C GLN A 285 7.07 -30.53 51.04
N MET A 286 6.63 -29.78 50.01
CA MET A 286 6.51 -28.32 50.05
C MET A 286 5.58 -27.84 51.18
N LEU A 287 5.78 -26.59 51.62
CA LEU A 287 4.97 -25.91 52.64
C LEU A 287 4.93 -26.53 54.06
N GLY A 288 5.68 -27.60 54.39
CA GLY A 288 5.74 -28.04 55.79
C GLY A 288 6.63 -29.22 56.19
N GLY A 289 7.11 -30.06 55.28
CA GLY A 289 8.07 -31.13 55.59
C GLY A 289 7.62 -32.28 56.52
N SER A 290 6.39 -32.25 57.05
CA SER A 290 5.84 -33.35 57.85
C SER A 290 5.47 -34.56 56.98
N SER A 291 5.59 -35.77 57.51
CA SER A 291 5.13 -36.99 56.85
C SER A 291 3.60 -37.07 56.66
N THR A 292 2.82 -36.14 57.23
CA THR A 292 1.37 -35.99 57.01
C THR A 292 1.00 -35.15 55.79
N TYR A 293 1.93 -34.37 55.21
CA TYR A 293 1.64 -33.43 54.11
C TYR A 293 2.60 -33.64 52.96
N ARG A 294 2.51 -34.82 52.33
CA ARG A 294 3.24 -35.19 51.11
C ARG A 294 2.24 -35.37 49.99
N TRP A 295 2.56 -34.87 48.80
CA TRP A 295 1.73 -35.05 47.60
C TRP A 295 1.53 -36.55 47.28
N GLY A 296 2.59 -37.35 47.43
CA GLY A 296 2.49 -38.81 47.37
C GLY A 296 2.10 -39.33 45.99
N ASN A 297 1.23 -40.33 45.95
CA ASN A 297 0.72 -40.93 44.72
C ASN A 297 -0.23 -39.96 44.00
N ALA A 298 -0.17 -39.93 42.66
CA ALA A 298 -1.00 -39.06 41.83
C ALA A 298 -2.49 -39.04 42.22
N GLY A 299 -3.07 -40.20 42.54
CA GLY A 299 -4.49 -40.37 42.84
C GLY A 299 -5.02 -39.75 44.14
N THR A 300 -4.21 -39.00 44.89
CA THR A 300 -4.63 -38.17 46.04
C THR A 300 -4.08 -36.73 45.97
N TRP A 301 -3.56 -36.29 44.81
CA TRP A 301 -3.01 -34.94 44.65
C TRP A 301 -4.09 -33.85 44.73
N ASP A 302 -5.36 -34.13 44.38
CA ASP A 302 -6.47 -33.18 44.56
C ASP A 302 -6.80 -32.93 46.03
N ASP A 303 -6.95 -33.99 46.83
CA ASP A 303 -7.22 -33.88 48.26
C ASP A 303 -6.12 -33.04 48.95
N HIS A 304 -4.85 -33.38 48.71
CA HIS A 304 -3.71 -32.66 49.28
C HIS A 304 -3.54 -31.24 48.73
N ALA A 305 -3.90 -30.99 47.46
CA ALA A 305 -3.90 -29.64 46.91
C ALA A 305 -4.94 -28.74 47.62
N GLY A 306 -6.13 -29.28 47.88
CA GLY A 306 -7.17 -28.61 48.66
C GLY A 306 -6.74 -28.33 50.11
N GLU A 307 -6.10 -29.30 50.77
CA GLU A 307 -5.54 -29.12 52.13
C GLU A 307 -4.47 -28.02 52.18
N LEU A 308 -3.66 -27.87 51.13
CA LEU A 308 -2.63 -26.83 51.00
C LEU A 308 -3.18 -25.47 50.50
N GLY A 309 -4.47 -25.37 50.20
CA GLY A 309 -5.13 -24.13 49.79
C GLY A 309 -4.94 -23.76 48.32
N PHE A 310 -4.69 -24.75 47.46
CA PHE A 310 -4.73 -24.57 46.00
C PHE A 310 -6.14 -24.73 45.46
N MET A 311 -6.40 -24.17 44.28
CA MET A 311 -7.69 -24.33 43.61
C MET A 311 -7.73 -25.69 42.93
N VAL A 312 -8.76 -26.48 43.23
CA VAL A 312 -9.08 -27.72 42.54
C VAL A 312 -10.51 -27.61 42.04
N ASP A 313 -10.70 -27.67 40.73
CA ASP A 313 -12.01 -27.51 40.10
C ASP A 313 -12.10 -28.28 38.77
N SER A 314 -13.16 -28.01 37.98
CA SER A 314 -13.36 -28.59 36.65
C SER A 314 -12.99 -27.64 35.50
N THR A 315 -12.22 -26.57 35.76
CA THR A 315 -11.87 -25.56 34.77
C THR A 315 -10.50 -25.88 34.16
N PRO A 316 -10.39 -26.17 32.85
CA PRO A 316 -9.11 -26.38 32.21
C PRO A 316 -8.35 -25.05 32.03
N GLU A 317 -7.07 -25.02 32.40
CA GLU A 317 -6.13 -23.93 32.08
C GLU A 317 -4.79 -24.51 31.61
N VAL A 318 -4.11 -23.83 30.67
CA VAL A 318 -2.74 -24.19 30.27
C VAL A 318 -1.81 -24.05 31.48
N GLY A 319 -0.94 -25.04 31.70
CA GLY A 319 -0.10 -25.12 32.89
C GLY A 319 -0.82 -25.57 34.17
N ALA A 320 -2.08 -26.03 34.09
CA ALA A 320 -2.71 -26.78 35.17
C ALA A 320 -2.26 -28.26 35.18
N ILE A 321 -2.44 -28.94 36.31
CA ILE A 321 -2.28 -30.40 36.41
C ILE A 321 -3.63 -31.06 36.14
N ALA A 322 -3.72 -31.86 35.08
CA ALA A 322 -4.86 -32.73 34.82
C ALA A 322 -4.81 -33.94 35.78
N GLN A 323 -5.85 -34.12 36.59
CA GLN A 323 -5.84 -35.00 37.76
C GLN A 323 -6.86 -36.15 37.64
N TYR A 324 -6.42 -37.37 37.92
CA TYR A 324 -7.22 -38.59 37.89
C TYR A 324 -7.01 -39.41 39.16
N ASN A 325 -8.10 -39.73 39.86
CA ASN A 325 -8.01 -40.52 41.10
C ASN A 325 -8.00 -42.02 40.76
N ALA A 326 -7.72 -42.87 41.74
CA ALA A 326 -7.42 -44.29 41.49
C ALA A 326 -8.55 -45.04 40.75
N GLY A 327 -8.28 -45.49 39.52
CA GLY A 327 -9.24 -46.18 38.65
C GLY A 327 -10.14 -45.30 37.77
N GLU A 328 -9.99 -43.98 37.80
CA GLU A 328 -10.82 -43.05 37.01
C GLU A 328 -10.37 -42.95 35.54
N GLN A 329 -11.32 -43.01 34.60
CA GLN A 329 -11.10 -42.82 33.15
C GLN A 329 -9.94 -43.65 32.51
N GLY A 330 -9.48 -44.73 33.16
CA GLY A 330 -8.36 -45.56 32.72
C GLY A 330 -7.07 -45.42 33.54
N ALA A 331 -7.03 -44.49 34.50
CA ALA A 331 -5.90 -44.31 35.42
C ALA A 331 -5.67 -45.53 36.33
N SER A 332 -4.46 -45.65 36.89
CA SER A 332 -4.07 -46.78 37.73
C SER A 332 -5.02 -46.99 38.91
N SER A 333 -5.51 -48.21 39.08
CA SER A 333 -6.44 -48.61 40.17
C SER A 333 -5.83 -48.58 41.57
N THR A 334 -4.53 -48.27 41.70
CA THR A 334 -3.82 -48.11 42.98
C THR A 334 -3.02 -46.81 43.06
N GLY A 335 -2.62 -46.23 41.92
CA GLY A 335 -1.78 -45.03 41.86
C GLY A 335 -2.51 -43.74 41.47
N GLY A 336 -3.67 -43.81 40.81
CA GLY A 336 -4.24 -42.68 40.07
C GLY A 336 -3.37 -42.29 38.86
N HIS A 337 -3.48 -41.05 38.40
CA HIS A 337 -2.64 -40.49 37.34
C HIS A 337 -2.63 -38.95 37.33
N VAL A 338 -1.53 -38.35 36.88
CA VAL A 338 -1.41 -36.89 36.63
C VAL A 338 -0.76 -36.61 35.28
N ALA A 339 -1.23 -35.56 34.61
CA ALA A 339 -0.67 -35.07 33.37
C ALA A 339 -0.57 -33.53 33.38
N TYR A 340 0.27 -32.96 32.52
CA TYR A 340 0.41 -31.51 32.35
C TYR A 340 -0.51 -31.02 31.22
N VAL A 341 -1.23 -29.92 31.42
CA VAL A 341 -2.10 -29.31 30.39
C VAL A 341 -1.29 -28.40 29.47
N GLU A 342 -1.13 -28.82 28.21
CA GLU A 342 -0.42 -28.07 27.16
C GLU A 342 -1.34 -27.07 26.45
N GLN A 343 -2.57 -27.49 26.13
CA GLN A 343 -3.55 -26.69 25.38
C GLN A 343 -4.94 -26.83 25.99
N VAL A 344 -5.73 -25.76 25.96
CA VAL A 344 -7.18 -25.79 26.18
C VAL A 344 -7.88 -25.54 24.85
N ASN A 345 -8.60 -26.54 24.36
CA ASN A 345 -9.30 -26.48 23.09
C ASN A 345 -10.59 -25.65 23.22
N ALA A 346 -11.04 -25.02 22.12
CA ALA A 346 -12.23 -24.16 22.09
C ALA A 346 -13.57 -24.87 22.47
N ASN A 347 -13.57 -26.21 22.60
CA ASN A 347 -14.69 -27.03 23.06
C ASN A 347 -14.64 -27.37 24.57
N GLY A 348 -13.63 -26.88 25.31
CA GLY A 348 -13.43 -27.17 26.74
C GLY A 348 -12.73 -28.51 27.05
N SER A 349 -12.28 -29.25 26.03
CA SER A 349 -11.32 -30.34 26.21
C SER A 349 -9.88 -29.81 26.27
N VAL A 350 -8.93 -30.65 26.66
CA VAL A 350 -7.51 -30.29 26.72
C VAL A 350 -6.62 -31.22 25.89
N ASN A 351 -5.44 -30.74 25.53
CA ASN A 351 -4.32 -31.58 25.12
C ASN A 351 -3.30 -31.61 26.26
N ILE A 352 -2.75 -32.79 26.54
CA ILE A 352 -1.88 -33.04 27.68
C ILE A 352 -0.60 -33.77 27.27
N SER A 353 0.46 -33.55 28.04
CA SER A 353 1.67 -34.38 28.03
C SER A 353 1.84 -35.09 29.36
N GLU A 354 2.40 -36.30 29.31
CA GLU A 354 2.47 -37.17 30.48
C GLU A 354 3.55 -38.24 30.36
N TYR A 355 3.71 -39.02 31.43
CA TYR A 355 4.47 -40.25 31.45
C TYR A 355 3.56 -41.38 31.89
N ASN A 356 3.78 -42.60 31.42
CA ASN A 356 3.21 -43.84 31.97
C ASN A 356 1.72 -44.10 31.69
N TRP A 357 1.09 -43.37 30.76
CA TRP A 357 -0.28 -43.69 30.32
C TRP A 357 -0.32 -44.85 29.33
N THR A 358 0.13 -44.67 28.07
CA THR A 358 0.12 -45.76 27.07
C THR A 358 1.29 -46.73 27.24
N THR A 359 2.48 -46.26 27.63
CA THR A 359 3.68 -47.08 27.82
C THR A 359 4.35 -46.77 29.15
N ALA A 360 4.67 -47.81 29.94
CA ALA A 360 5.29 -47.63 31.25
C ALA A 360 6.73 -47.07 31.15
N PHE A 361 7.03 -46.11 32.01
CA PHE A 361 8.30 -45.38 32.14
C PHE A 361 8.72 -44.60 30.88
N ALA A 362 7.75 -44.14 30.09
CA ALA A 362 7.94 -43.45 28.83
C ALA A 362 6.96 -42.26 28.66
N TYR A 363 7.39 -41.28 27.88
CA TYR A 363 6.62 -40.11 27.47
C TYR A 363 5.41 -40.48 26.61
N ASP A 364 4.32 -39.72 26.75
CA ASP A 364 3.07 -39.86 26.00
C ASP A 364 2.37 -38.49 25.88
N THR A 365 1.49 -38.34 24.89
CA THR A 365 0.70 -37.13 24.66
C THR A 365 -0.71 -37.48 24.21
N ARG A 366 -1.73 -36.88 24.83
CA ARG A 366 -3.15 -37.13 24.47
C ARG A 366 -3.89 -35.83 24.17
N ASN A 367 -4.59 -35.81 23.05
CA ASN A 367 -5.33 -34.65 22.56
C ASN A 367 -6.84 -34.83 22.76
N ASN A 368 -7.56 -33.72 22.94
CA ASN A 368 -9.01 -33.63 23.12
C ASN A 368 -9.57 -34.49 24.29
N VAL A 369 -8.82 -34.62 25.39
CA VAL A 369 -9.27 -35.36 26.59
C VAL A 369 -10.03 -34.45 27.57
N THR A 370 -10.84 -35.06 28.44
CA THR A 370 -11.64 -34.37 29.46
C THR A 370 -11.36 -34.92 30.88
N PRO A 371 -10.23 -34.53 31.49
CA PRO A 371 -9.87 -34.91 32.86
C PRO A 371 -11.01 -34.63 33.86
N PRO A 372 -11.20 -35.45 34.90
CA PRO A 372 -12.24 -35.24 35.91
C PRO A 372 -12.12 -33.92 36.68
N ARG A 373 -10.89 -33.44 36.89
CA ARG A 373 -10.57 -32.20 37.62
C ARG A 373 -9.18 -31.67 37.24
N PHE A 374 -8.91 -30.43 37.60
CA PHE A 374 -7.64 -29.74 37.43
C PHE A 374 -7.14 -29.19 38.75
N ILE A 375 -5.83 -29.22 38.97
CA ILE A 375 -5.17 -28.62 40.13
C ILE A 375 -4.37 -27.40 39.66
N HIS A 376 -4.67 -26.23 40.22
CA HIS A 376 -4.07 -24.96 39.85
C HIS A 376 -3.11 -24.46 40.94
N LEU A 377 -1.80 -24.56 40.68
CA LEU A 377 -0.76 -24.10 41.62
C LEU A 377 -0.64 -22.57 41.72
N ARG A 378 -1.31 -21.84 40.81
CA ARG A 378 -1.45 -20.37 40.80
C ARG A 378 -2.94 -20.04 40.78
N LYS A 379 -3.39 -19.01 41.50
CA LYS A 379 -4.79 -18.55 41.44
C LYS A 379 -5.09 -17.76 40.16
N PHE A 380 -4.05 -17.20 39.55
CA PHE A 380 -4.10 -16.39 38.34
C PHE A 380 -2.87 -16.67 37.50
N ASN A 381 -3.05 -16.79 36.19
CA ASN A 381 -1.98 -16.86 35.20
C ASN A 381 -1.77 -15.49 34.54
N VAL A 382 -0.58 -15.22 34.02
CA VAL A 382 -0.29 -14.01 33.23
C VAL A 382 -1.27 -13.94 32.03
N GLY A 383 -1.68 -12.73 31.64
CA GLY A 383 -2.74 -12.51 30.66
C GLY A 383 -4.18 -12.71 31.17
N ASN A 384 -4.40 -13.29 32.36
CA ASN A 384 -5.75 -13.37 32.93
C ASN A 384 -6.35 -11.97 33.15
N ARG A 385 -7.66 -11.84 32.88
CA ARG A 385 -8.43 -10.68 33.34
C ARG A 385 -8.86 -10.87 34.78
N ILE A 386 -8.59 -9.86 35.59
CA ILE A 386 -8.94 -9.82 37.01
C ILE A 386 -9.66 -8.53 37.37
N GLU A 387 -10.29 -8.52 38.54
CA GLU A 387 -10.93 -7.34 39.13
C GLU A 387 -10.55 -7.21 40.61
N ALA A 388 -10.50 -5.98 41.12
CA ALA A 388 -10.33 -5.72 42.54
C ALA A 388 -11.65 -6.00 43.29
N ASN A 389 -11.64 -6.95 44.23
CA ASN A 389 -12.85 -7.34 44.98
C ASN A 389 -13.21 -6.39 46.15
N SER A 390 -12.32 -5.44 46.42
CA SER A 390 -12.36 -4.46 47.51
C SER A 390 -11.39 -3.32 47.15
N THR A 391 -11.36 -2.22 47.90
CA THR A 391 -10.35 -1.16 47.69
C THR A 391 -8.96 -1.71 47.97
N LEU A 392 -8.13 -1.82 46.93
CA LEU A 392 -6.92 -2.64 46.92
C LEU A 392 -5.65 -1.79 46.83
N ASN A 393 -4.70 -2.03 47.73
CA ASN A 393 -3.42 -1.32 47.78
C ASN A 393 -2.44 -1.85 46.72
N VAL A 394 -1.94 -0.98 45.85
CA VAL A 394 -0.93 -1.32 44.83
C VAL A 394 0.46 -0.83 45.23
N ARG A 395 1.49 -1.65 45.00
CA ARG A 395 2.87 -1.43 45.47
C ARG A 395 3.90 -1.55 44.35
N ALA A 396 5.04 -0.85 44.51
CA ALA A 396 6.16 -0.91 43.57
C ALA A 396 6.79 -2.31 43.50
N THR A 397 6.77 -3.06 44.60
CA THR A 397 7.29 -4.43 44.73
C THR A 397 6.43 -5.22 45.74
N PRO A 398 6.49 -6.56 45.75
CA PRO A 398 5.84 -7.40 46.77
C PRO A 398 6.14 -6.93 48.20
N GLY A 399 5.09 -6.52 48.93
CA GLY A 399 5.22 -5.98 50.30
C GLY A 399 5.92 -4.62 50.43
N GLY A 400 6.39 -4.01 49.33
CA GLY A 400 7.21 -2.80 49.33
C GLY A 400 6.44 -1.49 49.48
N THR A 401 6.97 -0.41 48.89
CA THR A 401 6.36 0.94 48.96
C THR A 401 5.00 0.98 48.24
N LEU A 402 4.01 1.62 48.86
CA LEU A 402 2.70 1.90 48.25
C LEU A 402 2.84 2.92 47.11
N VAL A 403 2.22 2.64 45.96
CA VAL A 403 2.21 3.55 44.78
C VAL A 403 0.81 4.03 44.41
N GLY A 404 -0.23 3.25 44.72
CA GLY A 404 -1.62 3.58 44.39
C GLY A 404 -2.65 2.76 45.17
N GLN A 405 -3.92 3.01 44.90
CA GLN A 405 -5.05 2.21 45.39
C GLN A 405 -6.13 2.13 44.31
N GLU A 406 -6.61 0.93 44.00
CA GLU A 406 -7.72 0.74 43.07
C GLU A 406 -9.06 0.52 43.79
N THR A 407 -10.16 0.89 43.14
CA THR A 407 -11.51 0.73 43.67
C THR A 407 -12.08 -0.66 43.41
N ALA A 408 -13.02 -1.11 44.26
CA ALA A 408 -13.72 -2.36 44.04
C ALA A 408 -14.48 -2.33 42.70
N GLY A 409 -14.29 -3.36 41.87
CA GLY A 409 -14.80 -3.44 40.51
C GLY A 409 -13.91 -2.82 39.43
N GLU A 410 -12.79 -2.17 39.79
CA GLU A 410 -11.76 -1.82 38.80
C GLU A 410 -11.15 -3.10 38.22
N ALA A 411 -10.92 -3.11 36.92
CA ALA A 411 -10.48 -4.28 36.18
C ALA A 411 -9.05 -4.10 35.63
N GLY A 412 -8.35 -5.22 35.46
CA GLY A 412 -6.96 -5.20 35.02
C GLY A 412 -6.51 -6.52 34.41
N THR A 413 -5.39 -6.46 33.70
CA THR A 413 -4.72 -7.60 33.09
C THR A 413 -3.54 -8.05 33.94
N MET A 414 -3.43 -9.35 34.13
CA MET A 414 -2.37 -9.98 34.89
C MET A 414 -1.01 -9.89 34.17
N ILE A 415 0.01 -9.30 34.80
CA ILE A 415 1.35 -9.12 34.20
C ILE A 415 2.51 -9.72 35.02
N GLY A 416 2.24 -10.41 36.14
CA GLY A 416 3.28 -11.16 36.84
C GLY A 416 2.88 -11.75 38.19
N GLY A 417 3.73 -12.63 38.72
CA GLY A 417 3.51 -13.38 39.96
C GLY A 417 2.96 -14.80 39.74
N PRO A 418 2.67 -15.55 40.82
CA PRO A 418 2.74 -15.12 42.22
C PRO A 418 4.18 -14.94 42.70
N THR A 419 4.39 -13.95 43.55
CA THR A 419 5.63 -13.76 44.32
C THR A 419 5.29 -13.72 45.81
N GLY A 420 5.95 -14.55 46.60
CA GLY A 420 5.78 -14.54 48.06
C GLY A 420 6.48 -13.34 48.68
N ALA A 421 5.86 -12.66 49.64
CA ALA A 421 6.55 -11.70 50.50
C ALA A 421 5.88 -11.56 51.86
N ILE A 422 6.70 -11.39 52.90
CA ILE A 422 6.22 -11.11 54.26
C ILE A 422 5.91 -9.61 54.36
N TYR A 423 4.66 -9.28 54.70
CA TYR A 423 4.22 -7.91 54.97
C TYR A 423 3.60 -7.85 56.38
N SER A 424 4.06 -6.91 57.20
CA SER A 424 3.62 -6.73 58.59
C SER A 424 3.70 -8.00 59.47
N GLY A 425 4.64 -8.92 59.17
CA GLY A 425 4.84 -10.18 59.89
C GLY A 425 4.03 -11.38 59.38
N THR A 426 3.16 -11.17 58.38
CA THR A 426 2.37 -12.24 57.75
C THR A 426 2.85 -12.47 56.31
N PHE A 427 2.95 -13.72 55.87
CA PHE A 427 3.25 -14.07 54.48
C PHE A 427 2.01 -13.86 53.59
N TYR A 428 2.18 -13.22 52.44
CA TYR A 428 1.16 -13.06 51.42
C TYR A 428 1.72 -13.42 50.04
N LYS A 429 0.86 -13.95 49.16
CA LYS A 429 1.15 -14.00 47.71
C LYS A 429 0.79 -12.66 47.07
N TRP A 430 1.72 -12.12 46.30
CA TRP A 430 1.61 -10.87 45.56
C TRP A 430 1.62 -11.13 44.07
N TYR A 431 0.94 -10.26 43.33
CA TYR A 431 0.77 -10.38 41.89
C TYR A 431 0.84 -8.99 41.24
N ASN A 432 1.52 -8.89 40.11
CA ASN A 432 1.66 -7.66 39.35
C ASN A 432 0.50 -7.53 38.36
N VAL A 433 -0.20 -6.41 38.40
CA VAL A 433 -1.40 -6.14 37.59
C VAL A 433 -1.21 -4.85 36.80
N ASN A 434 -1.56 -4.88 35.52
CA ASN A 434 -1.78 -3.68 34.72
C ASN A 434 -3.27 -3.30 34.83
N TRP A 435 -3.58 -2.23 35.56
CA TRP A 435 -4.96 -1.78 35.76
C TRP A 435 -5.41 -0.88 34.63
N ASP A 436 -6.66 -0.99 34.19
CA ASP A 436 -7.13 -0.33 32.96
C ASP A 436 -7.15 1.20 33.08
N ASN A 437 -7.59 1.71 34.23
CA ASN A 437 -7.68 3.15 34.52
C ASN A 437 -6.83 3.58 35.73
N GLY A 438 -6.04 2.64 36.28
CA GLY A 438 -5.42 2.72 37.60
C GLY A 438 -3.90 2.88 37.62
N VAL A 439 -3.30 2.70 38.80
CA VAL A 439 -1.83 2.68 38.97
C VAL A 439 -1.34 1.24 39.01
N SER A 440 -0.84 0.74 37.88
CA SER A 440 -0.31 -0.61 37.72
C SER A 440 0.81 -0.97 38.72
N GLY A 441 0.83 -2.22 39.18
CA GLY A 441 1.81 -2.71 40.15
C GLY A 441 1.33 -3.91 40.99
N TRP A 442 2.03 -4.15 42.11
CA TRP A 442 1.87 -5.35 42.94
C TRP A 442 0.74 -5.26 43.96
N SER A 443 -0.20 -6.21 43.88
CA SER A 443 -1.39 -6.35 44.71
C SER A 443 -1.46 -7.72 45.40
N ILE A 444 -2.26 -7.88 46.47
CA ILE A 444 -2.36 -9.13 47.24
C ILE A 444 -3.41 -10.08 46.64
N GLU A 445 -3.09 -11.37 46.53
CA GLU A 445 -3.94 -12.45 45.98
C GLU A 445 -5.39 -12.47 46.50
N GLY A 446 -5.58 -12.18 47.79
CA GLY A 446 -6.89 -12.17 48.45
C GLY A 446 -7.78 -10.97 48.07
N GLY A 447 -7.21 -9.90 47.51
CA GLY A 447 -7.96 -8.73 47.04
C GLY A 447 -8.42 -8.83 45.57
N LEU A 448 -8.03 -9.89 44.88
CA LEU A 448 -8.28 -10.09 43.45
C LEU A 448 -9.34 -11.18 43.21
N ASN A 449 -10.21 -10.98 42.23
CA ASN A 449 -11.08 -12.00 41.63
C ASN A 449 -10.71 -12.18 40.14
N LYS A 450 -10.99 -13.34 39.56
CA LYS A 450 -10.90 -13.55 38.11
C LYS A 450 -12.19 -13.04 37.47
N THR A 451 -12.09 -12.27 36.39
CA THR A 451 -13.24 -11.69 35.70
C THR A 451 -13.26 -12.10 34.22
N ALA A 452 -14.37 -11.90 33.53
CA ALA A 452 -14.52 -12.36 32.15
C ALA A 452 -13.58 -11.59 31.19
N PRO A 453 -13.08 -12.22 30.11
CA PRO A 453 -12.44 -11.50 29.02
C PRO A 453 -13.37 -10.43 28.44
N VAL A 454 -12.83 -9.25 28.14
CA VAL A 454 -13.58 -8.21 27.43
C VAL A 454 -13.72 -8.66 25.97
N VAL A 455 -14.94 -9.03 25.57
CA VAL A 455 -15.20 -9.57 24.22
C VAL A 455 -15.36 -8.40 23.24
N THR A 456 -14.27 -7.99 22.60
CA THR A 456 -14.28 -6.98 21.54
C THR A 456 -15.01 -7.51 20.28
N PRO A 457 -15.80 -6.69 19.57
CA PRO A 457 -16.31 -7.04 18.25
C PRO A 457 -15.18 -7.16 17.21
N SER A 458 -15.30 -8.04 16.22
CA SER A 458 -14.33 -8.07 15.12
C SER A 458 -14.42 -6.80 14.27
N LEU A 459 -13.30 -6.37 13.69
CA LEU A 459 -13.27 -5.23 12.76
C LEU A 459 -14.15 -5.52 11.52
N PRO A 460 -15.02 -4.58 11.09
CA PRO A 460 -15.76 -4.72 9.84
C PRO A 460 -14.81 -4.80 8.63
N VAL A 461 -15.21 -5.53 7.59
CA VAL A 461 -14.51 -5.54 6.30
C VAL A 461 -15.40 -4.88 5.26
N HIS A 462 -14.92 -3.80 4.64
CA HIS A 462 -15.64 -3.09 3.59
C HIS A 462 -15.90 -3.99 2.36
N VAL A 463 -17.03 -3.76 1.68
CA VAL A 463 -17.44 -4.44 0.45
C VAL A 463 -17.80 -3.44 -0.65
N SER A 464 -18.58 -2.40 -0.33
CA SER A 464 -19.01 -1.37 -1.30
C SER A 464 -19.37 -0.05 -0.58
N PRO A 465 -19.15 1.14 -1.18
CA PRO A 465 -18.42 1.40 -2.43
C PRO A 465 -16.95 0.98 -2.32
N SER A 466 -16.38 0.43 -3.38
CA SER A 466 -14.98 -0.01 -3.41
C SER A 466 -13.99 1.15 -3.20
N ASN A 467 -12.81 0.85 -2.67
CA ASN A 467 -11.75 1.86 -2.54
C ASN A 467 -11.33 2.39 -3.91
N ASN A 468 -11.19 3.71 -4.03
CA ASN A 468 -11.01 4.48 -5.26
C ASN A 468 -12.09 4.23 -6.34
N GLY A 469 -13.24 3.64 -5.95
CA GLY A 469 -14.32 3.31 -6.87
C GLY A 469 -15.16 4.52 -7.31
N THR A 470 -16.02 4.30 -8.29
CA THR A 470 -17.02 5.29 -8.73
C THR A 470 -18.44 4.76 -8.58
N VAL A 471 -19.38 5.60 -8.16
CA VAL A 471 -20.80 5.24 -7.97
C VAL A 471 -21.69 6.17 -8.80
N ASP A 472 -22.59 5.59 -9.59
CA ASP A 472 -23.51 6.33 -10.45
C ASP A 472 -24.74 6.85 -9.70
N GLY A 473 -25.00 8.16 -9.84
CA GLY A 473 -26.15 8.81 -9.24
C GLY A 473 -26.01 9.05 -7.73
N PRO A 474 -26.94 9.81 -7.12
CA PRO A 474 -26.80 10.28 -5.74
C PRO A 474 -27.10 9.19 -4.69
N SER A 475 -27.54 7.99 -5.06
CA SER A 475 -28.03 6.96 -4.13
C SER A 475 -26.96 5.88 -3.87
N VAL A 476 -26.16 6.09 -2.83
CA VAL A 476 -24.96 5.28 -2.56
C VAL A 476 -25.27 4.18 -1.52
N MET A 477 -25.02 2.93 -1.88
CA MET A 477 -25.15 1.79 -0.97
C MET A 477 -23.79 1.45 -0.33
N PHE A 478 -23.77 1.44 1.00
CA PHE A 478 -22.63 1.02 1.81
C PHE A 478 -22.85 -0.42 2.28
N GLN A 479 -21.86 -1.29 2.11
CA GLN A 479 -21.91 -2.72 2.44
C GLN A 479 -20.61 -3.19 3.11
N TRP A 480 -20.74 -4.08 4.09
CA TRP A 480 -19.64 -4.64 4.87
C TRP A 480 -19.94 -6.08 5.33
N ASN A 481 -18.91 -6.86 5.66
CA ASN A 481 -19.07 -8.18 6.25
C ASN A 481 -19.57 -8.10 7.70
N GLN A 482 -20.40 -9.05 8.11
CA GLN A 482 -20.90 -9.14 9.48
C GLN A 482 -19.76 -9.33 10.49
N SER A 483 -19.68 -8.46 11.49
CA SER A 483 -18.74 -8.58 12.61
C SER A 483 -19.24 -9.53 13.69
N SER A 484 -18.33 -10.33 14.27
CA SER A 484 -18.63 -11.16 15.44
C SER A 484 -18.86 -10.28 16.67
N ASN A 485 -19.70 -10.75 17.60
CA ASN A 485 -20.04 -10.10 18.88
C ASN A 485 -20.63 -8.67 18.81
N ALA A 486 -20.85 -8.12 17.62
CA ALA A 486 -21.42 -6.78 17.43
C ALA A 486 -22.92 -6.73 17.79
N THR A 487 -23.36 -5.58 18.34
CA THR A 487 -24.78 -5.21 18.49
C THR A 487 -25.18 -4.08 17.55
N GLY A 488 -24.22 -3.37 16.96
CA GLY A 488 -24.42 -2.34 15.94
C GLY A 488 -23.10 -1.87 15.34
N TYR A 489 -23.18 -0.89 14.44
CA TYR A 489 -22.05 -0.30 13.73
C TYR A 489 -22.15 1.23 13.75
N GLU A 490 -21.03 1.92 13.64
CA GLU A 490 -20.97 3.36 13.42
C GLU A 490 -20.23 3.63 12.11
N LEU A 491 -20.94 4.20 11.13
CA LEU A 491 -20.44 4.53 9.80
C LEU A 491 -20.09 6.01 9.73
N TYR A 492 -18.85 6.30 9.35
CA TYR A 492 -18.33 7.63 9.09
C TYR A 492 -18.31 7.88 7.58
N VAL A 493 -18.85 9.01 7.12
CA VAL A 493 -18.76 9.43 5.71
C VAL A 493 -18.35 10.89 5.68
N ARG A 494 -17.23 11.20 5.04
CA ARG A 494 -16.73 12.57 4.87
C ARG A 494 -16.71 12.95 3.40
N ASP A 495 -17.39 14.04 3.08
CA ASP A 495 -17.25 14.77 1.82
C ASP A 495 -15.84 15.38 1.76
N LEU A 496 -15.04 14.98 0.78
CA LEU A 496 -13.66 15.47 0.60
C LEU A 496 -13.60 16.87 -0.02
N THR A 497 -14.64 17.27 -0.75
CA THR A 497 -14.78 18.61 -1.35
C THR A 497 -15.06 19.68 -0.29
N THR A 498 -15.81 19.35 0.77
CA THR A 498 -16.13 20.30 1.87
C THR A 498 -15.45 19.97 3.20
N GLN A 499 -14.76 18.84 3.29
CA GLN A 499 -14.21 18.24 4.51
C GLN A 499 -15.25 17.95 5.61
N ALA A 500 -16.55 18.08 5.33
CA ALA A 500 -17.62 17.81 6.28
C ALA A 500 -17.76 16.31 6.56
N LEU A 501 -17.75 15.92 7.84
CA LEU A 501 -17.90 14.55 8.31
C LEU A 501 -19.31 14.34 8.89
N ASP A 502 -20.07 13.45 8.27
CA ASP A 502 -21.30 12.88 8.82
C ASP A 502 -21.01 11.54 9.50
N THR A 503 -21.89 11.14 10.44
CA THR A 503 -21.73 9.91 11.23
C THR A 503 -23.09 9.27 11.49
N TYR A 504 -23.19 7.96 11.24
CA TYR A 504 -24.44 7.22 11.24
C TYR A 504 -24.35 5.98 12.13
N THR A 505 -25.09 5.99 13.24
CA THR A 505 -25.23 4.82 14.12
C THR A 505 -26.25 3.84 13.53
N ILE A 506 -25.85 2.59 13.29
CA ILE A 506 -26.61 1.54 12.62
C ILE A 506 -26.86 0.40 13.63
N SER A 507 -28.12 0.25 14.06
CA SER A 507 -28.50 -0.75 15.06
C SER A 507 -28.63 -2.16 14.46
N GLY A 508 -28.21 -3.17 15.22
CA GLY A 508 -28.32 -4.59 14.89
C GLY A 508 -27.03 -5.16 14.30
N GLY A 509 -26.36 -6.05 15.03
CA GLY A 509 -25.10 -6.66 14.61
C GLY A 509 -25.18 -7.51 13.34
N ALA A 510 -26.37 -8.01 12.98
CA ALA A 510 -26.63 -8.73 11.73
C ALA A 510 -26.84 -7.82 10.50
N THR A 511 -26.86 -6.49 10.69
CA THR A 511 -26.98 -5.53 9.59
C THR A 511 -25.65 -5.37 8.87
N THR A 512 -25.61 -5.67 7.57
CA THR A 512 -24.41 -5.66 6.72
C THR A 512 -24.42 -4.57 5.65
N GLN A 513 -25.47 -3.73 5.60
CA GLN A 513 -25.58 -2.66 4.61
C GLN A 513 -26.47 -1.49 5.07
N THR A 514 -26.26 -0.33 4.45
CA THR A 514 -27.15 0.84 4.51
C THR A 514 -27.09 1.62 3.19
N THR A 515 -27.99 2.58 2.98
CA THR A 515 -28.02 3.43 1.78
C THR A 515 -28.17 4.89 2.19
N LEU A 516 -27.32 5.76 1.63
CA LEU A 516 -27.33 7.21 1.86
C LEU A 516 -27.55 7.96 0.54
N THR A 517 -28.03 9.20 0.63
CA THR A 517 -28.12 10.11 -0.51
C THR A 517 -27.01 11.15 -0.42
N LEU A 518 -26.08 11.12 -1.38
CA LEU A 518 -24.89 11.96 -1.44
C LEU A 518 -24.94 12.90 -2.66
N ILE A 519 -24.18 13.99 -2.61
CA ILE A 519 -24.11 15.00 -3.67
C ILE A 519 -23.18 14.49 -4.78
N GLN A 520 -23.67 14.51 -6.03
CA GLN A 520 -22.91 14.10 -7.22
C GLN A 520 -21.81 15.10 -7.59
N GLY A 521 -20.79 14.64 -8.30
CA GLY A 521 -19.62 15.45 -8.64
C GLY A 521 -18.72 15.74 -7.43
N ARG A 522 -18.74 14.86 -6.42
CA ARG A 522 -17.90 14.94 -5.22
C ARG A 522 -17.29 13.58 -4.89
N SER A 523 -16.11 13.64 -4.28
CA SER A 523 -15.44 12.47 -3.71
C SER A 523 -15.70 12.40 -2.21
N TYR A 524 -15.85 11.20 -1.69
CA TYR A 524 -16.11 10.92 -0.29
C TYR A 524 -15.10 9.89 0.22
N ARG A 525 -14.74 9.98 1.50
CA ARG A 525 -14.11 8.88 2.22
C ARG A 525 -15.07 8.29 3.23
N TRP A 526 -15.02 6.97 3.41
CA TRP A 526 -15.83 6.26 4.38
C TRP A 526 -15.01 5.23 5.16
N ASN A 527 -15.38 5.07 6.42
CA ASN A 527 -14.78 4.14 7.37
C ASN A 527 -15.82 3.83 8.45
N MET A 528 -15.61 2.80 9.26
CA MET A 528 -16.59 2.39 10.26
C MET A 528 -15.99 1.60 11.42
N GLN A 529 -16.75 1.46 12.51
CA GLN A 529 -16.47 0.51 13.58
C GLN A 529 -17.70 -0.36 13.88
N ALA A 530 -17.49 -1.58 14.37
CA ALA A 530 -18.51 -2.37 15.05
C ALA A 530 -18.48 -2.06 16.56
N PHE A 531 -19.62 -2.10 17.24
CA PHE A 531 -19.71 -1.95 18.69
C PHE A 531 -20.66 -2.98 19.30
N ASN A 532 -20.50 -3.27 20.59
CA ASN A 532 -21.42 -4.13 21.36
C ASN A 532 -22.07 -3.45 22.59
N GLY A 533 -21.79 -2.15 22.80
CA GLY A 533 -22.29 -1.37 23.94
C GLY A 533 -21.39 -1.38 25.18
N SER A 534 -20.35 -2.23 25.19
CA SER A 534 -19.25 -2.17 26.17
C SER A 534 -17.90 -1.86 25.53
N THR A 535 -17.69 -2.28 24.29
CA THR A 535 -16.49 -2.01 23.47
C THR A 535 -16.83 -1.77 22.00
N GLY A 536 -15.86 -1.20 21.28
CA GLY A 536 -15.84 -1.07 19.81
C GLY A 536 -14.64 -1.80 19.21
N SER A 537 -14.71 -2.14 17.93
CA SER A 537 -13.69 -2.93 17.20
C SER A 537 -12.40 -2.19 16.86
N GLY A 538 -12.29 -0.91 17.21
CA GLY A 538 -11.47 0.03 16.44
C GLY A 538 -12.13 0.38 15.10
N VAL A 539 -11.56 1.36 14.40
CA VAL A 539 -12.11 1.95 13.18
C VAL A 539 -11.35 1.44 11.95
N THR A 540 -12.05 1.10 10.88
CA THR A 540 -11.46 0.62 9.62
C THR A 540 -10.60 1.67 8.93
N THR A 541 -9.62 1.20 8.13
CA THR A 541 -8.90 2.01 7.15
C THR A 541 -9.90 2.64 6.16
N ALA A 542 -9.82 3.96 5.96
CA ALA A 542 -10.78 4.67 5.13
C ALA A 542 -10.67 4.31 3.65
N TRP A 543 -11.79 3.97 3.04
CA TRP A 543 -11.93 3.79 1.60
C TRP A 543 -12.48 5.08 0.97
N GLN A 544 -11.95 5.47 -0.18
CA GLN A 544 -12.45 6.63 -0.94
C GLN A 544 -13.30 6.18 -2.13
N PHE A 545 -14.23 7.02 -2.58
CA PHE A 545 -14.97 6.81 -3.84
C PHE A 545 -15.51 8.14 -4.37
N ALA A 546 -15.74 8.24 -5.68
CA ALA A 546 -16.40 9.38 -6.30
C ALA A 546 -17.87 9.07 -6.63
N VAL A 547 -18.77 10.01 -6.32
CA VAL A 547 -20.16 9.96 -6.80
C VAL A 547 -20.21 10.67 -8.15
N GLN A 548 -20.35 9.91 -9.24
CA GLN A 548 -20.32 10.48 -10.57
C GLN A 548 -21.49 11.45 -10.81
N ASN A 549 -21.21 12.49 -11.57
CA ASN A 549 -22.23 13.19 -12.35
C ASN A 549 -22.18 12.64 -13.79
N PRO A 550 -22.98 11.63 -14.14
CA PRO A 550 -22.87 10.92 -15.42
C PRO A 550 -23.29 11.76 -16.66
N GLN A 551 -23.62 13.04 -16.50
CA GLN A 551 -23.68 14.01 -17.61
C GLN A 551 -23.05 15.35 -17.20
N ALA A 552 -21.74 15.46 -17.38
CA ALA A 552 -20.98 16.71 -17.36
C ALA A 552 -20.23 16.91 -18.68
N SER A 553 -20.96 16.96 -19.81
CA SER A 553 -20.41 17.53 -21.04
C SER A 553 -19.89 18.94 -20.76
N LEU A 554 -18.66 19.24 -21.18
CA LEU A 554 -18.06 20.54 -20.90
C LEU A 554 -18.93 21.65 -21.49
N ILE A 555 -19.05 22.77 -20.77
CA ILE A 555 -19.79 23.94 -21.24
C ILE A 555 -18.82 24.90 -21.92
N GLY A 556 -19.22 25.39 -23.08
CA GLY A 556 -18.59 26.48 -23.81
C GLY A 556 -19.65 27.40 -24.40
N VAL A 557 -19.21 28.34 -25.24
CA VAL A 557 -20.09 29.34 -25.87
C VAL A 557 -19.62 29.72 -27.26
N ASP A 558 -20.54 30.17 -28.11
CA ASP A 558 -20.20 30.89 -29.33
C ASP A 558 -20.73 32.34 -29.34
N ALA A 559 -20.03 33.20 -30.07
CA ALA A 559 -20.37 34.61 -30.21
C ALA A 559 -19.89 35.22 -31.54
N SER A 560 -20.66 36.19 -32.03
CA SER A 560 -20.23 37.11 -33.10
C SER A 560 -19.82 38.47 -32.55
N SER A 561 -20.65 39.10 -31.72
CA SER A 561 -20.34 40.38 -31.07
C SER A 561 -19.26 40.29 -29.98
N HIS A 562 -18.66 41.42 -29.59
CA HIS A 562 -17.70 41.50 -28.50
C HIS A 562 -18.32 41.13 -27.14
N ILE A 563 -17.64 40.27 -26.38
CA ILE A 563 -18.06 39.79 -25.05
C ILE A 563 -16.97 39.95 -23.98
N THR A 564 -17.36 39.86 -22.71
CA THR A 564 -16.45 40.02 -21.57
C THR A 564 -15.78 38.68 -21.22
N TRP A 565 -14.61 38.43 -21.81
CA TRP A 565 -13.88 37.16 -21.71
C TRP A 565 -13.41 36.77 -20.31
N SER A 566 -13.10 37.73 -19.45
CA SER A 566 -12.85 37.44 -18.02
C SER A 566 -14.09 36.86 -17.33
N GLY A 567 -15.30 37.18 -17.82
CA GLY A 567 -16.55 36.59 -17.37
C GLY A 567 -16.71 35.14 -17.83
N VAL A 568 -16.32 34.82 -19.08
CA VAL A 568 -16.30 33.45 -19.61
C VAL A 568 -15.44 32.55 -18.73
N ALA A 569 -14.19 32.96 -18.48
CA ALA A 569 -13.27 32.24 -17.59
C ALA A 569 -13.80 32.12 -16.14
N THR A 570 -14.39 33.19 -15.58
CA THR A 570 -14.95 33.18 -14.21
C THR A 570 -16.17 32.27 -14.06
N ASN A 571 -16.92 31.99 -15.13
CA ASN A 571 -18.02 31.02 -15.12
C ASN A 571 -17.55 29.55 -15.25
N GLY A 572 -16.24 29.30 -15.43
CA GLY A 572 -15.69 27.95 -15.60
C GLY A 572 -16.02 27.31 -16.94
N TRP A 573 -16.35 28.11 -17.96
CA TRP A 573 -16.55 27.61 -19.33
C TRP A 573 -15.20 27.34 -19.98
N THR A 574 -15.06 26.18 -20.61
CA THR A 574 -13.74 25.58 -20.93
C THR A 574 -13.31 25.75 -22.38
N PHE A 575 -14.21 26.24 -23.24
CA PHE A 575 -13.94 26.56 -24.64
C PHE A 575 -14.89 27.66 -25.12
N ALA A 576 -14.55 28.29 -26.24
CA ALA A 576 -15.47 29.12 -26.99
C ALA A 576 -15.21 29.08 -28.51
N PHE A 577 -16.19 29.50 -29.30
CA PHE A 577 -16.05 29.77 -30.73
C PHE A 577 -16.39 31.23 -31.05
N VAL A 578 -15.70 31.84 -32.02
CA VAL A 578 -15.98 33.21 -32.47
C VAL A 578 -16.07 33.32 -33.98
N LYS A 579 -16.99 34.18 -34.46
CA LYS A 579 -17.12 34.49 -35.87
C LYS A 579 -15.87 35.21 -36.38
N ALA A 580 -15.19 34.66 -37.37
CA ALA A 580 -13.99 35.26 -37.95
C ALA A 580 -14.27 35.94 -39.29
N THR A 581 -14.96 35.25 -40.20
CA THR A 581 -15.27 35.74 -41.55
C THR A 581 -16.66 35.30 -42.01
N GLU A 582 -17.18 35.95 -43.04
CA GLU A 582 -18.43 35.61 -43.69
C GLU A 582 -18.26 35.80 -45.20
N GLY A 583 -18.57 34.78 -46.00
CA GLY A 583 -18.44 34.88 -47.45
C GLY A 583 -17.03 35.22 -47.96
N VAL A 584 -16.95 35.82 -49.15
CA VAL A 584 -15.68 36.25 -49.74
C VAL A 584 -15.29 37.65 -49.24
N GLY A 585 -14.21 37.71 -48.46
CA GLY A 585 -13.52 38.96 -48.11
C GLY A 585 -14.11 39.84 -47.00
N TYR A 586 -15.15 39.41 -46.28
CA TYR A 586 -15.58 40.06 -45.02
C TYR A 586 -14.92 39.37 -43.81
N THR A 587 -14.36 40.16 -42.91
CA THR A 587 -13.89 39.78 -41.57
C THR A 587 -14.78 40.45 -40.55
N ASP A 588 -15.13 39.75 -39.47
CA ASP A 588 -15.98 40.34 -38.43
C ASP A 588 -15.26 41.49 -37.71
N ALA A 589 -16.01 42.54 -37.37
CA ALA A 589 -15.48 43.75 -36.75
C ALA A 589 -15.05 43.55 -35.29
N ASP A 590 -15.71 42.66 -34.56
CA ASP A 590 -15.43 42.40 -33.14
C ASP A 590 -14.40 41.25 -32.96
N PHE A 591 -14.15 40.44 -34.00
CA PHE A 591 -13.19 39.32 -33.97
C PHE A 591 -11.80 39.69 -33.42
N PRO A 592 -11.13 40.79 -33.83
CA PRO A 592 -9.79 41.11 -33.31
C PRO A 592 -9.77 41.42 -31.81
N ALA A 593 -10.86 42.01 -31.29
CA ALA A 593 -11.02 42.28 -29.86
C ALA A 593 -11.36 41.00 -29.10
N ASN A 594 -12.29 40.19 -29.62
CA ASN A 594 -12.64 38.89 -29.04
C ASN A 594 -11.42 37.96 -28.93
N VAL A 595 -10.59 37.85 -29.96
CA VAL A 595 -9.35 37.04 -29.88
C VAL A 595 -8.37 37.61 -28.85
N SER A 596 -8.10 38.92 -28.87
CA SER A 596 -7.18 39.57 -27.93
C SER A 596 -7.58 39.32 -26.47
N ASP A 597 -8.87 39.47 -26.16
CA ASP A 597 -9.38 39.38 -24.81
C ASP A 597 -9.56 37.91 -24.36
N ALA A 598 -9.93 36.99 -25.25
CA ALA A 598 -9.99 35.56 -24.98
C ALA A 598 -8.60 34.98 -24.66
N VAL A 599 -7.58 35.33 -25.46
CA VAL A 599 -6.18 34.93 -25.24
C VAL A 599 -5.67 35.52 -23.93
N SER A 600 -6.02 36.77 -23.62
CA SER A 600 -5.68 37.42 -22.34
C SER A 600 -6.40 36.80 -21.13
N ALA A 601 -7.54 36.14 -21.34
CA ALA A 601 -8.30 35.40 -20.33
C ALA A 601 -7.96 33.89 -20.26
N GLY A 602 -7.08 33.39 -21.13
CA GLY A 602 -6.66 31.99 -21.17
C GLY A 602 -7.72 31.01 -21.71
N VAL A 603 -8.76 31.50 -22.40
CA VAL A 603 -9.88 30.67 -22.89
C VAL A 603 -9.51 29.98 -24.22
N PRO A 604 -9.64 28.64 -24.34
CA PRO A 604 -9.47 27.93 -25.61
C PRO A 604 -10.47 28.40 -26.67
N LEU A 605 -9.98 28.82 -27.84
CA LEU A 605 -10.79 29.58 -28.80
C LEU A 605 -10.77 28.99 -30.22
N GLY A 606 -11.93 28.58 -30.72
CA GLY A 606 -12.15 28.23 -32.13
C GLY A 606 -12.65 29.39 -32.97
N PHE A 607 -12.39 29.36 -34.28
CA PHE A 607 -12.84 30.39 -35.23
C PHE A 607 -13.83 29.76 -36.21
N TYR A 608 -14.98 30.39 -36.43
CA TYR A 608 -15.96 29.94 -37.42
C TYR A 608 -16.10 30.87 -38.63
N HIS A 609 -16.50 30.27 -39.75
CA HIS A 609 -16.78 30.95 -41.01
C HIS A 609 -18.26 30.79 -41.38
N PHE A 610 -19.01 31.88 -41.45
CA PHE A 610 -20.40 31.87 -41.91
C PHE A 610 -20.41 31.73 -43.44
N ALA A 611 -20.80 30.56 -43.95
CA ALA A 611 -20.80 30.27 -45.38
C ALA A 611 -21.83 31.13 -46.14
N ARG A 612 -21.48 31.58 -47.34
CA ARG A 612 -22.40 32.31 -48.23
C ARG A 612 -22.43 31.68 -49.63
N PRO A 613 -22.87 30.42 -49.79
CA PRO A 613 -22.59 29.60 -50.98
C PRO A 613 -23.42 29.98 -52.23
N VAL A 614 -23.20 31.18 -52.77
CA VAL A 614 -23.91 31.73 -53.94
C VAL A 614 -23.26 31.26 -55.26
N PRO A 615 -23.99 30.51 -56.12
CA PRO A 615 -23.44 29.99 -57.38
C PRO A 615 -22.83 31.07 -58.30
N ASN A 616 -21.58 30.85 -58.69
CA ASN A 616 -20.79 31.72 -59.58
C ASN A 616 -20.41 33.11 -59.01
N GLN A 617 -20.63 33.36 -57.71
CA GLN A 617 -20.17 34.58 -57.03
C GLN A 617 -19.27 34.25 -55.85
N ASN A 618 -19.71 33.30 -55.03
CA ASN A 618 -19.04 32.88 -53.82
C ASN A 618 -18.64 31.41 -53.96
N LEU A 619 -17.47 31.18 -54.57
CA LEU A 619 -16.93 29.84 -54.75
C LEU A 619 -16.31 29.37 -53.44
N ALA A 620 -16.55 28.10 -53.08
CA ALA A 620 -16.08 27.49 -51.83
C ALA A 620 -14.59 27.74 -51.55
N ALA A 621 -13.73 27.65 -52.58
CA ALA A 621 -12.31 27.93 -52.46
C ALA A 621 -11.99 29.40 -52.10
N GLN A 622 -12.78 30.38 -52.57
CA GLN A 622 -12.58 31.80 -52.28
C GLN A 622 -13.03 32.19 -50.86
N GLU A 623 -14.08 31.54 -50.35
CA GLU A 623 -14.50 31.64 -48.95
C GLU A 623 -13.46 30.96 -48.03
N ALA A 624 -12.97 29.78 -48.42
CA ALA A 624 -11.89 29.08 -47.72
C ALA A 624 -10.56 29.86 -47.70
N GLU A 625 -10.14 30.45 -48.83
CA GLU A 625 -8.98 31.35 -48.92
C GLU A 625 -9.15 32.57 -48.00
N SER A 626 -10.36 33.17 -47.97
CA SER A 626 -10.68 34.32 -47.11
C SER A 626 -10.56 33.95 -45.63
N PHE A 627 -11.12 32.82 -45.21
CA PHE A 627 -11.02 32.32 -43.84
C PHE A 627 -9.58 31.91 -43.48
N ALA A 628 -8.92 31.10 -44.31
CA ALA A 628 -7.58 30.59 -44.04
C ALA A 628 -6.55 31.73 -43.90
N SER A 629 -6.71 32.83 -44.64
CA SER A 629 -5.90 34.05 -44.49
C SER A 629 -6.02 34.65 -43.08
N VAL A 630 -7.25 34.80 -42.56
CA VAL A 630 -7.51 35.32 -41.21
C VAL A 630 -7.08 34.33 -40.12
N PHE A 631 -7.36 33.04 -40.30
CA PHE A 631 -6.97 31.96 -39.37
C PHE A 631 -5.43 31.89 -39.22
N ASN A 632 -4.69 31.84 -40.32
CA ASN A 632 -3.24 31.72 -40.30
C ASN A 632 -2.55 33.00 -39.79
N SER A 633 -3.01 34.19 -40.19
CA SER A 633 -2.44 35.45 -39.69
C SER A 633 -2.68 35.63 -38.19
N THR A 634 -3.85 35.24 -37.69
CA THR A 634 -4.17 35.26 -36.24
C THR A 634 -3.31 34.26 -35.46
N ARG A 635 -3.12 33.03 -35.96
CA ARG A 635 -2.19 32.05 -35.37
C ARG A 635 -0.74 32.56 -35.32
N GLN A 636 -0.28 33.26 -36.37
CA GLN A 636 1.05 33.87 -36.40
C GLN A 636 1.19 35.06 -35.43
N GLN A 637 0.10 35.79 -35.17
CA GLN A 637 0.08 36.90 -34.20
C GLN A 637 0.10 36.41 -32.73
N TYR A 638 -0.51 35.26 -32.45
CA TYR A 638 -0.64 34.70 -31.10
C TYR A 638 -0.09 33.25 -31.03
N PRO A 639 1.23 33.04 -31.21
CA PRO A 639 1.82 31.69 -31.35
C PRO A 639 1.71 30.81 -30.09
N ASN A 640 1.46 31.40 -28.92
CA ASN A 640 1.35 30.69 -27.64
C ASN A 640 -0.11 30.50 -27.18
N ALA A 641 -1.10 30.85 -28.01
CA ALA A 641 -2.52 30.76 -27.64
C ALA A 641 -3.11 29.36 -27.90
N THR A 642 -4.03 28.94 -27.03
CA THR A 642 -4.79 27.69 -27.18
C THR A 642 -5.94 27.91 -28.19
N PHE A 643 -5.70 27.65 -29.47
CA PHE A 643 -6.73 27.71 -30.51
C PHE A 643 -7.35 26.34 -30.79
N LEU A 644 -8.62 26.31 -31.22
CA LEU A 644 -9.31 25.10 -31.64
C LEU A 644 -9.29 24.90 -33.17
N ARG A 645 -9.70 23.71 -33.62
CA ARG A 645 -10.02 23.42 -35.02
C ARG A 645 -11.00 24.46 -35.57
N PRO A 646 -10.82 24.93 -36.82
CA PRO A 646 -11.72 25.89 -37.43
C PRO A 646 -13.08 25.25 -37.69
N ALA A 647 -14.16 26.03 -37.74
CA ALA A 647 -15.50 25.55 -38.07
C ALA A 647 -16.05 26.20 -39.34
N LEU A 648 -16.70 25.41 -40.19
CA LEU A 648 -17.58 25.90 -41.25
C LEU A 648 -19.01 25.94 -40.73
N ASP A 649 -19.62 27.11 -40.73
CA ASP A 649 -21.00 27.34 -40.36
C ASP A 649 -21.88 27.39 -41.62
N VAL A 650 -22.86 26.49 -41.71
CA VAL A 650 -23.78 26.36 -42.86
C VAL A 650 -25.24 26.34 -42.38
N GLU A 651 -25.81 27.54 -42.20
CA GLU A 651 -27.23 27.75 -41.91
C GLU A 651 -27.96 28.62 -42.97
N ASP A 652 -29.29 28.58 -42.97
CA ASP A 652 -30.12 29.39 -43.87
C ASP A 652 -30.40 30.79 -43.30
N TYR A 653 -30.00 31.83 -44.03
CA TYR A 653 -30.11 33.21 -43.57
C TYR A 653 -31.53 33.80 -43.79
N PRO A 654 -32.32 34.11 -42.74
CA PRO A 654 -33.77 34.33 -42.88
C PRO A 654 -34.22 35.56 -43.68
N ALA A 655 -33.30 36.48 -44.01
CA ALA A 655 -33.62 37.77 -44.64
C ALA A 655 -33.32 37.86 -46.16
N VAL A 656 -32.74 36.83 -46.79
CA VAL A 656 -32.70 36.68 -48.26
C VAL A 656 -33.01 35.24 -48.65
N ALA A 657 -33.93 35.06 -49.61
CA ALA A 657 -34.49 33.74 -49.96
C ALA A 657 -33.63 32.92 -50.94
N GLU A 658 -32.30 33.07 -50.88
CA GLU A 658 -31.35 32.48 -51.83
C GLU A 658 -30.06 32.00 -51.14
N TYR A 659 -29.87 30.68 -51.14
CA TYR A 659 -28.67 29.91 -50.72
C TYR A 659 -28.33 29.94 -49.20
N PRO A 660 -27.99 28.78 -48.56
CA PRO A 660 -27.82 27.43 -49.13
C PRO A 660 -29.11 26.72 -49.58
N TYR A 661 -30.28 27.05 -49.03
CA TYR A 661 -31.60 26.45 -49.32
C TYR A 661 -31.85 26.00 -50.78
N THR A 662 -31.50 26.85 -51.75
CA THR A 662 -31.77 26.66 -53.19
C THR A 662 -30.74 25.83 -53.95
N MET A 663 -29.65 25.36 -53.33
CA MET A 663 -28.61 24.55 -54.01
C MET A 663 -29.01 23.09 -54.22
N GLY A 664 -29.70 22.51 -53.25
CA GLY A 664 -30.00 21.07 -53.18
C GLY A 664 -28.79 20.21 -52.78
N LYS A 665 -29.08 19.09 -52.08
CA LYS A 665 -28.15 18.11 -51.51
C LYS A 665 -26.78 18.00 -52.18
N ALA A 666 -26.73 17.56 -53.44
CA ALA A 666 -25.48 17.18 -54.09
C ALA A 666 -24.58 18.39 -54.42
N VAL A 667 -25.16 19.56 -54.73
CA VAL A 667 -24.40 20.78 -55.06
C VAL A 667 -23.90 21.43 -53.77
N LEU A 668 -24.73 21.49 -52.72
CA LEU A 668 -24.33 21.98 -51.41
C LEU A 668 -23.22 21.08 -50.80
N SER A 669 -23.39 19.76 -50.87
CA SER A 669 -22.36 18.81 -50.38
C SER A 669 -21.04 18.97 -51.14
N GLN A 670 -21.07 19.17 -52.47
CA GLN A 670 -19.85 19.46 -53.22
C GLN A 670 -19.22 20.79 -52.82
N TRP A 671 -20.02 21.84 -52.59
CA TRP A 671 -19.51 23.13 -52.13
C TRP A 671 -18.82 22.99 -50.77
N VAL A 672 -19.48 22.35 -49.79
CA VAL A 672 -18.92 22.10 -48.45
C VAL A 672 -17.62 21.28 -48.53
N ARG A 673 -17.60 20.14 -49.23
CA ARG A 673 -16.36 19.35 -49.42
C ARG A 673 -15.21 20.19 -49.98
N THR A 674 -15.51 21.06 -50.95
CA THR A 674 -14.51 21.93 -51.57
C THR A 674 -13.99 22.98 -50.57
N TRP A 675 -14.84 23.53 -49.69
CA TRP A 675 -14.41 24.48 -48.65
C TRP A 675 -13.53 23.78 -47.61
N MET A 676 -13.99 22.66 -47.05
CA MET A 676 -13.30 21.92 -45.98
C MET A 676 -11.89 21.50 -46.42
N GLN A 677 -11.78 20.86 -47.58
CA GLN A 677 -10.50 20.42 -48.17
C GLN A 677 -9.58 21.61 -48.50
N THR A 678 -10.14 22.75 -48.91
CA THR A 678 -9.33 23.95 -49.19
C THR A 678 -8.77 24.53 -47.89
N VAL A 679 -9.58 24.70 -46.83
CA VAL A 679 -9.09 25.20 -45.54
C VAL A 679 -8.08 24.26 -44.91
N GLU A 680 -8.31 22.94 -44.96
CA GLU A 680 -7.33 21.95 -44.51
C GLU A 680 -5.99 22.13 -45.23
N SER A 681 -6.01 22.17 -46.57
CA SER A 681 -4.80 22.33 -47.40
C SER A 681 -4.06 23.65 -47.19
N LEU A 682 -4.76 24.73 -46.79
CA LEU A 682 -4.19 26.06 -46.57
C LEU A 682 -3.76 26.32 -45.12
N THR A 683 -4.23 25.54 -44.14
CA THR A 683 -4.00 25.78 -42.70
C THR A 683 -3.29 24.64 -41.97
N GLY A 684 -3.28 23.44 -42.56
CA GLY A 684 -2.81 22.20 -41.93
C GLY A 684 -3.73 21.67 -40.83
N VAL A 685 -5.02 22.03 -40.86
CA VAL A 685 -6.01 21.66 -39.83
C VAL A 685 -7.35 21.29 -40.49
N GLU A 686 -7.84 20.08 -40.23
CA GLU A 686 -9.18 19.66 -40.67
C GLU A 686 -10.27 20.47 -39.94
N PRO A 687 -11.23 21.10 -40.64
CA PRO A 687 -12.29 21.85 -39.98
C PRO A 687 -13.39 20.96 -39.37
N LEU A 688 -14.24 21.60 -38.55
CA LEU A 688 -15.51 21.08 -38.04
C LEU A 688 -16.66 21.56 -38.94
N LEU A 689 -17.78 20.85 -38.96
CA LEU A 689 -18.99 21.27 -39.66
C LEU A 689 -20.08 21.66 -38.65
N TYR A 690 -20.37 22.97 -38.54
CA TYR A 690 -21.53 23.50 -37.83
C TYR A 690 -22.75 23.55 -38.74
N VAL A 691 -23.81 22.86 -38.32
CA VAL A 691 -25.10 22.79 -39.01
C VAL A 691 -26.25 22.65 -38.02
N ASP A 692 -27.44 23.12 -38.40
CA ASP A 692 -28.65 22.77 -37.65
C ASP A 692 -29.03 21.28 -37.82
N SER A 693 -29.84 20.77 -36.89
CA SER A 693 -30.31 19.37 -36.94
C SER A 693 -31.11 18.97 -38.19
N TRP A 694 -31.69 19.92 -38.93
CA TRP A 694 -32.42 19.66 -40.18
C TRP A 694 -31.46 19.39 -41.33
N TYR A 695 -30.42 20.21 -41.47
CA TYR A 695 -29.29 19.99 -42.37
C TYR A 695 -28.47 18.74 -41.99
N ALA A 696 -28.31 18.47 -40.69
CA ALA A 696 -27.73 17.22 -40.18
C ALA A 696 -28.56 15.97 -40.57
N GLY A 697 -29.86 16.12 -40.84
CA GLY A 697 -30.69 15.07 -41.44
C GLY A 697 -32.03 14.75 -40.75
N SER A 698 -32.55 15.60 -39.86
CA SER A 698 -33.82 15.35 -39.15
C SER A 698 -35.10 15.46 -40.01
N SER A 699 -34.97 15.53 -41.34
CA SER A 699 -36.05 15.87 -42.28
C SER A 699 -35.81 15.22 -43.66
N PRO A 700 -36.65 15.42 -44.70
CA PRO A 700 -36.55 14.66 -45.95
C PRO A 700 -35.14 14.67 -46.58
N SER A 701 -34.70 13.51 -47.06
CA SER A 701 -33.33 13.24 -47.55
C SER A 701 -32.89 14.02 -48.80
N SER A 702 -33.69 14.99 -49.24
CA SER A 702 -33.34 16.01 -50.24
C SER A 702 -32.65 17.25 -49.63
N TRP A 703 -32.78 17.46 -48.31
CA TRP A 703 -32.26 18.62 -47.58
C TRP A 703 -30.97 18.31 -46.80
N SER A 704 -30.72 17.05 -46.46
CA SER A 704 -29.49 16.62 -45.78
C SER A 704 -28.29 16.56 -46.71
N PHE A 705 -27.09 16.49 -46.15
CA PHE A 705 -25.84 16.22 -46.87
C PHE A 705 -25.75 14.79 -47.42
N GLU A 706 -24.83 14.59 -48.38
CA GLU A 706 -24.38 13.25 -48.78
C GLU A 706 -23.52 12.61 -47.67
N ASN A 707 -23.61 11.29 -47.53
CA ASN A 707 -23.06 10.57 -46.38
C ASN A 707 -21.54 10.65 -46.25
N ASP A 708 -20.79 11.02 -47.29
CA ASP A 708 -19.35 11.19 -47.19
C ASP A 708 -18.93 12.45 -46.39
N LEU A 709 -19.85 13.38 -46.14
CA LEU A 709 -19.64 14.49 -45.20
C LEU A 709 -19.72 14.08 -43.73
N THR A 710 -20.19 12.88 -43.40
CA THR A 710 -20.14 12.36 -42.01
C THR A 710 -18.75 11.88 -41.58
N SER A 711 -17.71 12.16 -42.38
CA SER A 711 -16.30 12.00 -42.01
C SER A 711 -15.81 13.18 -41.16
N TYR A 712 -16.41 14.36 -41.29
CA TYR A 712 -16.09 15.54 -40.49
C TYR A 712 -16.88 15.54 -39.18
N ASP A 713 -16.20 16.00 -38.11
CA ASP A 713 -16.80 16.19 -36.79
C ASP A 713 -17.95 17.21 -36.82
N LEU A 714 -19.07 16.80 -36.23
CA LEU A 714 -20.33 17.55 -36.21
C LEU A 714 -20.39 18.48 -34.99
N TRP A 715 -20.57 19.77 -35.25
CA TRP A 715 -21.12 20.73 -34.31
C TRP A 715 -22.60 20.94 -34.67
N VAL A 716 -23.54 20.50 -33.81
CA VAL A 716 -24.97 20.52 -34.15
C VAL A 716 -25.74 21.57 -33.37
N ALA A 717 -26.46 22.46 -34.06
CA ALA A 717 -27.46 23.31 -33.46
C ALA A 717 -28.79 22.55 -33.32
N ASN A 718 -29.17 22.24 -32.08
CA ASN A 718 -30.42 21.55 -31.76
C ASN A 718 -30.95 21.98 -30.40
N TRP A 719 -31.71 23.07 -30.35
CA TRP A 719 -32.24 23.64 -29.11
C TRP A 719 -33.38 22.77 -28.55
N THR A 720 -33.04 21.80 -27.70
CA THR A 720 -33.95 20.79 -27.16
C THR A 720 -33.73 20.57 -25.66
N SER A 721 -34.75 20.08 -24.97
CA SER A 721 -34.67 19.63 -23.56
C SER A 721 -34.37 18.13 -23.43
N ALA A 722 -33.94 17.46 -24.50
CA ALA A 722 -33.47 16.08 -24.46
C ALA A 722 -32.05 15.99 -23.86
N SER A 723 -31.63 14.80 -23.45
CA SER A 723 -30.29 14.55 -22.88
C SER A 723 -29.17 14.41 -23.92
N ALA A 724 -29.50 14.56 -25.21
CA ALA A 724 -28.61 14.52 -26.37
C ALA A 724 -29.30 15.21 -27.58
N PRO A 725 -28.53 15.77 -28.55
CA PRO A 725 -29.08 16.35 -29.77
C PRO A 725 -29.54 15.29 -30.79
N ASN A 726 -30.30 15.73 -31.78
CA ASN A 726 -30.54 14.95 -33.00
C ASN A 726 -29.40 15.14 -34.01
N THR A 727 -28.57 14.12 -34.22
CA THR A 727 -27.40 14.10 -35.13
C THR A 727 -27.75 13.75 -36.59
N GLY A 728 -29.01 13.39 -36.88
CA GLY A 728 -29.48 13.07 -38.22
C GLY A 728 -28.77 11.87 -38.86
N ILE A 729 -27.91 12.12 -39.85
CA ILE A 729 -27.12 11.06 -40.53
C ILE A 729 -25.77 10.77 -39.87
N TRP A 730 -25.31 11.61 -38.93
CA TRP A 730 -24.09 11.35 -38.16
C TRP A 730 -24.36 10.36 -37.02
N SER A 731 -23.38 9.47 -36.77
CA SER A 731 -23.41 8.51 -35.66
C SER A 731 -23.19 9.15 -34.28
N ASN A 732 -22.54 10.31 -34.22
CA ASN A 732 -22.26 11.05 -32.99
C ASN A 732 -22.13 12.57 -33.27
N TRP A 733 -21.98 13.38 -32.23
CA TRP A 733 -21.67 14.80 -32.28
C TRP A 733 -20.37 15.08 -31.50
N ALA A 734 -19.61 16.10 -31.91
CA ALA A 734 -18.46 16.61 -31.15
C ALA A 734 -18.90 17.80 -30.26
N PHE A 735 -19.62 18.75 -30.86
CA PHE A 735 -20.18 19.91 -30.16
C PHE A 735 -21.70 20.02 -30.38
N TRP A 736 -22.42 20.58 -29.40
CA TRP A 736 -23.87 20.75 -29.44
C TRP A 736 -24.26 22.11 -28.91
N GLN A 737 -24.68 22.99 -29.81
CA GLN A 737 -25.29 24.27 -29.45
C GLN A 737 -26.73 23.99 -28.98
N TYR A 738 -26.96 24.11 -27.68
CA TYR A 738 -28.18 23.66 -27.02
C TYR A 738 -29.16 24.78 -26.65
N ALA A 739 -28.71 26.04 -26.68
CA ALA A 739 -29.58 27.22 -26.59
C ALA A 739 -28.89 28.47 -27.16
N GLY A 740 -29.55 29.19 -28.07
CA GLY A 740 -29.04 30.47 -28.59
C GLY A 740 -29.54 31.71 -27.85
N ASN A 741 -28.88 32.85 -28.09
CA ASN A 741 -29.22 34.21 -27.65
C ASN A 741 -29.42 34.37 -26.11
N GLN A 742 -28.52 33.77 -25.33
CA GLN A 742 -28.55 33.83 -23.86
C GLN A 742 -27.86 35.09 -23.33
N ALA A 743 -28.61 35.95 -22.64
CA ALA A 743 -28.08 37.18 -22.04
C ALA A 743 -27.51 36.90 -20.64
N VAL A 744 -26.18 36.91 -20.52
CA VAL A 744 -25.45 36.47 -19.33
C VAL A 744 -24.80 37.66 -18.59
N PRO A 745 -25.18 37.93 -17.32
CA PRO A 745 -24.60 39.01 -16.53
C PRO A 745 -23.07 38.89 -16.39
N GLY A 746 -22.35 39.92 -16.83
CA GLY A 746 -20.88 39.95 -16.78
C GLY A 746 -20.17 39.23 -17.93
N VAL A 747 -20.91 38.74 -18.94
CA VAL A 747 -20.34 38.24 -20.21
C VAL A 747 -20.86 39.06 -21.39
N GLY A 748 -22.15 39.00 -21.68
CA GLY A 748 -22.75 39.57 -22.90
C GLY A 748 -23.98 38.76 -23.34
N THR A 749 -24.33 38.82 -24.62
CA THR A 749 -25.20 37.81 -25.25
C THR A 749 -24.29 36.76 -25.89
N VAL A 750 -24.56 35.49 -25.61
CA VAL A 750 -23.82 34.33 -26.12
C VAL A 750 -24.77 33.21 -26.47
N ASP A 751 -24.35 32.31 -27.35
CA ASP A 751 -25.00 31.04 -27.58
C ASP A 751 -24.29 29.96 -26.72
N TYR A 752 -25.00 28.93 -26.29
CA TYR A 752 -24.53 27.95 -25.31
C TYR A 752 -24.22 26.59 -25.94
N ASP A 753 -22.98 26.13 -25.76
CA ASP A 753 -22.47 24.87 -26.27
C ASP A 753 -22.20 23.84 -25.19
N ARG A 754 -22.31 22.58 -25.62
CA ARG A 754 -21.75 21.41 -24.96
C ARG A 754 -20.69 20.79 -25.84
N PHE A 755 -19.68 20.22 -25.23
CA PHE A 755 -18.72 19.33 -25.88
C PHE A 755 -18.92 17.87 -25.41
N ASN A 756 -18.80 16.91 -26.32
CA ASN A 756 -19.11 15.50 -26.11
C ASN A 756 -17.92 14.67 -25.57
N GLY A 757 -17.29 15.17 -24.51
CA GLY A 757 -16.13 14.53 -23.89
C GLY A 757 -15.67 15.28 -22.65
N GLY A 758 -14.55 14.84 -22.07
CA GLY A 758 -13.84 15.54 -21.01
C GLY A 758 -12.84 16.57 -21.54
N VAL A 759 -12.13 17.25 -20.64
CA VAL A 759 -11.12 18.26 -21.02
C VAL A 759 -9.98 17.66 -21.85
N PHE A 760 -9.67 16.37 -21.64
CA PHE A 760 -8.70 15.65 -22.45
C PHE A 760 -9.13 15.51 -23.92
N ASP A 761 -10.37 15.11 -24.19
CA ASP A 761 -10.86 14.91 -25.56
C ASP A 761 -10.89 16.24 -26.32
N LEU A 762 -11.30 17.32 -25.65
CA LEU A 762 -11.25 18.69 -26.18
C LEU A 762 -9.82 19.09 -26.59
N TYR A 763 -8.83 18.84 -25.74
CA TYR A 763 -7.45 19.26 -25.98
C TYR A 763 -6.70 18.34 -26.96
N SER A 764 -6.99 17.05 -26.98
CA SER A 764 -6.31 16.09 -27.86
C SER A 764 -6.87 16.06 -29.29
N GLN A 765 -8.19 16.21 -29.45
CA GLN A 765 -8.87 16.09 -30.75
C GLN A 765 -9.17 17.46 -31.40
N PHE A 766 -9.29 18.52 -30.58
CA PHE A 766 -9.78 19.82 -31.07
C PHE A 766 -8.85 21.02 -30.85
N VAL A 767 -7.83 20.96 -29.98
CA VAL A 767 -6.80 22.04 -29.89
C VAL A 767 -5.72 21.86 -30.95
N ILE A 768 -5.27 22.96 -31.56
CA ILE A 768 -4.27 22.98 -32.63
C ILE A 768 -2.89 23.41 -32.10
N GLY A 769 -1.81 22.84 -32.66
CA GLY A 769 -0.44 23.30 -32.42
C GLY A 769 0.19 22.87 -31.08
N GLN A 770 -0.60 22.41 -30.12
CA GLN A 770 -0.12 21.45 -29.13
C GLN A 770 0.19 20.11 -29.83
N GLY A 771 1.17 19.36 -29.35
CA GLY A 771 1.52 18.06 -29.93
C GLY A 771 0.36 17.07 -29.83
N GLN A 772 0.08 16.33 -30.91
CA GLN A 772 -0.89 15.23 -30.88
C GLN A 772 -0.40 14.17 -29.87
N GLY A 773 -1.04 14.10 -28.70
CA GLY A 773 -0.63 13.26 -27.57
C GLY A 773 0.16 13.96 -26.46
N LEU A 774 0.29 15.29 -26.48
CA LEU A 774 0.88 16.07 -25.39
C LEU A 774 -0.20 16.64 -24.45
N LEU A 775 -0.01 16.46 -23.15
CA LEU A 775 -0.81 17.07 -22.08
C LEU A 775 0.11 17.72 -21.04
N ILE A 776 -0.33 18.85 -20.48
CA ILE A 776 0.24 19.43 -19.26
C ILE A 776 -0.91 19.61 -18.27
N VAL A 777 -0.70 19.21 -17.01
CA VAL A 777 -1.65 19.42 -15.90
C VAL A 777 -0.98 20.28 -14.83
N ASP A 778 -1.55 21.46 -14.62
CA ASP A 778 -1.16 22.49 -13.66
C ASP A 778 -1.75 22.18 -12.26
N ASN A 779 -1.11 22.63 -11.18
CA ASN A 779 -1.65 22.47 -9.82
C ASN A 779 -2.94 23.28 -9.54
N THR A 780 -3.42 24.07 -10.50
CA THR A 780 -4.73 24.73 -10.49
C THR A 780 -5.78 24.06 -11.39
N ASP A 781 -5.42 23.03 -12.17
CA ASP A 781 -6.37 22.28 -12.99
C ASP A 781 -7.21 21.30 -12.14
N PRO A 782 -8.48 21.01 -12.49
CA PRO A 782 -9.32 20.04 -11.78
C PRO A 782 -8.81 18.59 -11.77
N ALA A 783 -7.76 18.31 -12.53
CA ALA A 783 -7.06 17.02 -12.58
C ALA A 783 -5.94 16.90 -11.53
N PHE A 784 -5.61 17.97 -10.80
CA PHE A 784 -4.73 17.93 -9.63
C PHE A 784 -5.55 17.86 -8.33
N ALA A 785 -5.13 17.00 -7.40
CA ALA A 785 -5.75 16.82 -6.09
C ALA A 785 -4.70 16.62 -5.00
N VAL A 786 -5.00 17.07 -3.78
CA VAL A 786 -4.10 16.96 -2.61
C VAL A 786 -4.76 16.21 -1.46
N ILE A 787 -3.95 15.41 -0.77
CA ILE A 787 -4.24 14.74 0.50
C ILE A 787 -3.19 15.21 1.50
N GLY A 788 -3.61 15.63 2.70
CA GLY A 788 -2.69 16.14 3.72
C GLY A 788 -2.57 17.67 3.76
N ASP A 789 -1.62 18.19 4.55
CA ASP A 789 -1.51 19.62 4.92
C ASP A 789 -0.75 20.46 3.87
N TRP A 790 -1.16 20.34 2.60
CA TRP A 790 -0.64 21.14 1.49
C TRP A 790 -1.03 22.62 1.60
N ALA A 791 -0.03 23.51 1.57
CA ALA A 791 -0.19 24.95 1.53
C ALA A 791 0.03 25.51 0.11
N LEU A 792 -0.82 26.47 -0.29
CA LEU A 792 -0.59 27.30 -1.48
C LEU A 792 0.60 28.24 -1.24
N GLY A 793 1.70 28.01 -1.95
CA GLY A 793 2.95 28.74 -1.84
C GLY A 793 3.00 29.97 -2.75
N GLY A 794 3.34 31.12 -2.17
CA GLY A 794 3.59 32.37 -2.91
C GLY A 794 4.99 32.41 -3.53
N GLY A 795 5.22 31.60 -4.56
CA GLY A 795 6.40 31.65 -5.44
C GLY A 795 6.00 31.85 -6.91
N PRO A 796 6.95 32.10 -7.82
CA PRO A 796 6.67 32.12 -9.26
C PRO A 796 6.57 30.68 -9.78
N GLY A 797 5.39 30.06 -9.68
CA GLY A 797 5.11 28.78 -10.33
C GLY A 797 5.20 28.88 -11.84
N ILE A 798 5.38 27.74 -12.52
CA ILE A 798 5.64 27.67 -13.96
C ILE A 798 4.43 27.00 -14.65
N GLY A 799 3.35 27.79 -14.76
CA GLY A 799 2.05 27.32 -15.24
C GLY A 799 1.06 28.48 -15.48
N ARG A 800 -0.22 28.15 -15.73
CA ARG A 800 -1.25 29.11 -16.20
C ARG A 800 -1.60 30.21 -15.19
N ASN A 801 -1.39 29.98 -13.88
CA ASN A 801 -1.61 30.96 -12.81
C ASN A 801 -0.35 31.37 -12.03
N GLY A 802 0.78 30.70 -12.25
CA GLY A 802 2.03 31.00 -11.56
C GLY A 802 2.03 30.72 -10.05
N SER A 803 1.17 29.82 -9.57
CA SER A 803 1.09 29.36 -8.17
C SER A 803 1.71 27.98 -7.99
N VAL A 804 2.08 27.61 -6.76
CA VAL A 804 2.54 26.25 -6.42
C VAL A 804 1.85 25.71 -5.17
N HIS A 805 1.78 24.40 -5.03
CA HIS A 805 1.43 23.72 -3.78
C HIS A 805 2.70 23.20 -3.08
N GLN A 806 2.76 23.29 -1.76
CA GLN A 806 3.91 22.87 -0.93
C GLN A 806 3.43 22.10 0.31
N ALA A 807 4.00 20.94 0.59
CA ALA A 807 3.73 20.14 1.79
C ALA A 807 5.02 19.87 2.57
N PHE A 808 4.94 19.70 3.89
CA PHE A 808 6.09 19.37 4.75
C PHE A 808 5.99 17.95 5.28
N GLY A 809 6.94 17.09 4.91
CA GLY A 809 7.01 15.75 5.47
C GLY A 809 7.68 15.74 6.84
N GLU A 810 6.99 15.25 7.87
CA GLU A 810 7.63 14.75 9.10
C GLU A 810 7.75 13.23 9.03
N SER A 811 8.98 12.69 8.98
CA SER A 811 9.23 11.25 8.78
C SER A 811 8.82 10.34 9.96
N PHE A 812 8.09 10.88 10.94
CA PHE A 812 7.69 10.22 12.19
C PHE A 812 6.17 10.22 12.42
N LEU A 813 5.37 10.72 11.47
CA LEU A 813 3.92 10.67 11.51
C LEU A 813 3.37 9.79 10.37
N THR A 814 2.28 9.07 10.63
CA THR A 814 1.61 8.19 9.64
C THR A 814 0.86 8.94 8.53
N ASN A 815 1.12 10.24 8.38
CA ASN A 815 0.47 11.12 7.41
C ASN A 815 1.51 11.51 6.36
N VAL A 816 1.60 10.73 5.28
CA VAL A 816 2.26 11.21 4.06
C VAL A 816 1.29 12.16 3.38
N ASP A 817 1.65 13.44 3.29
CA ASP A 817 0.97 14.37 2.40
C ASP A 817 1.28 13.97 0.94
N VAL A 818 0.25 13.85 0.10
CA VAL A 818 0.33 13.39 -1.30
C VAL A 818 -0.32 14.40 -2.24
N GLY A 819 0.40 14.85 -3.26
CA GLY A 819 -0.13 15.57 -4.41
C GLY A 819 -0.34 14.59 -5.56
N THR A 820 -1.46 14.67 -6.26
CA THR A 820 -1.85 13.69 -7.29
C THR A 820 -2.32 14.40 -8.55
N TRP A 821 -1.73 14.08 -9.70
CA TRP A 821 -2.22 14.47 -11.02
C TRP A 821 -2.82 13.24 -11.71
N THR A 822 -4.13 13.27 -12.00
CA THR A 822 -4.82 12.19 -12.73
C THR A 822 -5.07 12.61 -14.18
N VAL A 823 -4.45 11.88 -15.09
CA VAL A 823 -4.42 12.14 -16.53
C VAL A 823 -5.26 11.08 -17.24
N ASN A 824 -6.24 11.53 -18.03
CA ASN A 824 -6.87 10.65 -19.02
C ASN A 824 -5.98 10.58 -20.27
N LEU A 825 -5.92 9.41 -20.89
CA LEU A 825 -5.06 9.10 -22.04
C LEU A 825 -5.90 8.65 -23.25
N PRO A 826 -5.41 8.85 -24.48
CA PRO A 826 -6.14 8.52 -25.71
C PRO A 826 -6.25 7.00 -25.98
N GLY A 827 -5.61 6.16 -25.16
CA GLY A 827 -5.62 4.70 -25.29
C GLY A 827 -4.24 4.08 -25.00
N PRO A 828 -4.04 2.80 -25.35
CA PRO A 828 -2.75 2.11 -25.16
C PRO A 828 -1.59 2.86 -25.83
N GLY A 829 -0.41 2.90 -25.21
CA GLY A 829 0.76 3.58 -25.78
C GLY A 829 1.95 3.71 -24.85
N ARG A 830 3.06 4.23 -25.39
CA ARG A 830 4.26 4.61 -24.64
C ARG A 830 4.19 6.11 -24.33
N TYR A 831 4.28 6.47 -23.06
CA TYR A 831 4.11 7.85 -22.58
C TYR A 831 5.32 8.30 -21.76
N ARG A 832 5.95 9.39 -22.16
CA ARG A 832 6.96 10.08 -21.37
C ARG A 832 6.28 10.97 -20.34
N VAL A 833 6.73 10.93 -19.09
CA VAL A 833 6.21 11.74 -17.98
C VAL A 833 7.33 12.62 -17.44
N SER A 834 7.06 13.90 -17.21
CA SER A 834 8.05 14.86 -16.74
C SER A 834 7.41 15.86 -15.76
N SER A 835 8.21 16.44 -14.86
CA SER A 835 7.74 17.42 -13.86
C SER A 835 8.56 18.70 -13.90
N THR A 836 7.96 19.81 -13.48
CA THR A 836 8.64 21.10 -13.31
C THR A 836 8.37 21.68 -11.92
N TRP A 837 9.22 22.60 -11.48
CA TRP A 837 9.10 23.41 -10.26
C TRP A 837 10.07 24.59 -10.33
N PHE A 838 9.78 25.66 -9.60
CA PHE A 838 10.73 26.78 -9.43
C PHE A 838 11.78 26.48 -8.34
N THR A 839 12.97 27.06 -8.47
CA THR A 839 13.93 27.21 -7.35
C THR A 839 14.05 28.67 -6.92
N ASN A 840 14.48 28.90 -5.68
CA ASN A 840 14.72 30.24 -5.18
C ASN A 840 16.09 30.76 -5.66
N PRO A 841 16.20 32.00 -6.17
CA PRO A 841 17.49 32.63 -6.50
C PRO A 841 18.43 32.85 -5.31
N ASP A 842 17.95 32.78 -4.06
CA ASP A 842 18.78 32.68 -2.85
C ASP A 842 18.92 31.20 -2.44
N PRO A 843 20.13 30.60 -2.58
CA PRO A 843 20.36 29.18 -2.29
C PRO A 843 20.09 28.75 -0.85
N GLN A 844 19.95 29.68 0.11
CA GLN A 844 19.63 29.34 1.49
C GLN A 844 18.22 28.76 1.63
N PHE A 845 17.27 29.20 0.80
CA PHE A 845 15.90 28.68 0.83
C PHE A 845 15.78 27.31 0.16
N ASN A 846 16.60 27.01 -0.84
CA ASN A 846 16.59 25.71 -1.51
C ASN A 846 17.04 24.56 -0.59
N GLN A 847 17.66 24.84 0.56
CA GLN A 847 17.96 23.84 1.60
C GLN A 847 16.72 23.36 2.38
N LEU A 848 15.56 23.97 2.16
CA LEU A 848 14.26 23.56 2.71
C LEU A 848 13.55 22.51 1.83
N TRP A 849 13.88 22.44 0.54
CA TRP A 849 13.30 21.46 -0.39
C TRP A 849 13.92 20.07 -0.21
N SER A 850 13.14 19.05 -0.57
CA SER A 850 13.55 17.65 -0.50
C SER A 850 14.69 17.33 -1.47
N THR A 851 15.57 16.43 -1.02
CA THR A 851 16.62 15.82 -1.85
C THR A 851 16.19 14.53 -2.54
N ALA A 852 15.04 13.98 -2.17
CA ALA A 852 14.47 12.74 -2.70
C ALA A 852 12.94 12.81 -2.71
N ALA A 853 12.39 13.85 -3.36
CA ALA A 853 10.95 14.00 -3.57
C ALA A 853 10.47 12.81 -4.41
N ALA A 854 9.63 11.95 -3.82
CA ALA A 854 9.27 10.68 -4.43
C ALA A 854 8.04 10.83 -5.32
N PHE A 855 8.23 10.57 -6.62
CA PHE A 855 7.14 10.47 -7.58
C PHE A 855 6.80 8.99 -7.84
N GLU A 856 5.51 8.68 -7.88
CA GLU A 856 4.97 7.39 -8.37
C GLU A 856 4.21 7.64 -9.67
N VAL A 857 4.35 6.75 -10.66
CA VAL A 857 3.51 6.75 -11.87
C VAL A 857 2.74 5.43 -11.94
N SER A 858 1.43 5.49 -12.17
CA SER A 858 0.54 4.33 -12.27
C SER A 858 -0.44 4.45 -13.44
N ASP A 859 -1.07 3.35 -13.85
CA ASP A 859 -2.21 3.35 -14.79
C ASP A 859 -3.57 3.74 -14.14
N GLY A 860 -3.53 4.21 -12.89
CA GLY A 860 -4.70 4.40 -12.03
C GLY A 860 -5.02 3.21 -11.11
N THR A 861 -4.47 2.02 -11.39
CA THR A 861 -4.62 0.79 -10.57
C THR A 861 -3.28 0.22 -10.10
N THR A 862 -2.26 0.19 -10.95
CA THR A 862 -0.97 -0.48 -10.74
C THR A 862 0.16 0.53 -10.87
N VAL A 863 1.08 0.61 -9.89
CA VAL A 863 2.27 1.46 -9.97
C VAL A 863 3.27 0.83 -10.96
N LEU A 864 3.62 1.58 -12.00
CA LEU A 864 4.46 1.15 -13.12
C LEU A 864 5.92 1.59 -12.95
N GLY A 865 6.18 2.55 -12.05
CA GLY A 865 7.52 2.93 -11.65
C GLY A 865 7.53 4.14 -10.72
N THR A 866 8.73 4.46 -10.21
CA THR A 866 8.95 5.58 -9.28
C THR A 866 10.21 6.36 -9.64
N ALA A 867 10.25 7.64 -9.28
CA ALA A 867 11.39 8.53 -9.50
C ALA A 867 11.68 9.38 -8.26
N LEU A 868 12.92 9.39 -7.79
CA LEU A 868 13.37 10.23 -6.66
C LEU A 868 14.03 11.50 -7.19
N ILE A 869 13.43 12.65 -6.93
CA ILE A 869 13.81 13.94 -7.50
C ILE A 869 14.36 14.89 -6.43
N ASN A 870 15.58 15.38 -6.66
CA ASN A 870 16.22 16.41 -5.83
C ASN A 870 15.71 17.82 -6.18
N GLN A 871 14.58 18.23 -5.61
CA GLN A 871 13.95 19.54 -5.85
C GLN A 871 14.75 20.75 -5.31
N ARG A 872 15.95 20.55 -4.75
CA ARG A 872 16.90 21.65 -4.48
C ARG A 872 17.55 22.21 -5.75
N LEU A 873 17.59 21.39 -6.81
CA LEU A 873 18.11 21.74 -8.13
C LEU A 873 17.02 22.31 -9.03
N THR A 874 17.40 23.03 -10.06
CA THR A 874 16.49 23.40 -11.16
C THR A 874 16.16 22.17 -12.02
N PRO A 875 14.97 22.07 -12.62
CA PRO A 875 14.61 20.91 -13.45
C PRO A 875 15.63 20.59 -14.56
N SER A 876 16.25 21.62 -15.15
CA SER A 876 17.30 21.53 -16.18
C SER A 876 18.69 21.06 -15.69
N GLU A 877 18.88 20.85 -14.38
CA GLU A 877 20.07 20.20 -13.82
C GLU A 877 19.91 18.66 -13.71
N HIS A 878 18.71 18.12 -13.98
CA HIS A 878 18.45 16.68 -13.91
C HIS A 878 18.84 15.94 -15.21
N PRO A 879 19.28 14.67 -15.15
CA PRO A 879 19.46 13.83 -16.33
C PRO A 879 18.18 13.71 -17.15
N GLY A 880 18.29 13.67 -18.49
CA GLY A 880 17.14 13.55 -19.39
C GLY A 880 16.26 14.81 -19.54
N SER A 881 16.53 15.86 -18.75
CA SER A 881 15.77 17.12 -18.76
C SER A 881 15.80 17.86 -20.09
N PHE A 882 14.80 18.71 -20.31
CA PHE A 882 14.63 19.50 -21.54
C PHE A 882 13.80 20.77 -21.27
N THR A 883 13.95 21.77 -22.13
CA THR A 883 13.13 22.99 -22.10
C THR A 883 12.02 22.89 -23.13
N ASP A 884 10.75 23.05 -22.71
CA ASP A 884 9.57 23.06 -23.58
C ASP A 884 8.58 24.15 -23.11
N SER A 885 7.95 24.85 -24.06
CA SER A 885 6.96 25.90 -23.83
C SER A 885 7.42 27.08 -22.94
N GLY A 886 8.73 27.25 -22.79
CA GLY A 886 9.36 28.27 -21.94
C GLY A 886 9.73 27.79 -20.54
N SER A 887 9.51 26.50 -20.25
CA SER A 887 9.68 25.86 -18.94
C SER A 887 10.75 24.78 -19.02
N ASP A 888 11.55 24.61 -17.98
CA ASP A 888 12.46 23.47 -17.84
C ASP A 888 11.73 22.28 -17.18
N TRP A 889 11.89 21.09 -17.73
CA TRP A 889 11.24 19.85 -17.30
C TRP A 889 12.29 18.81 -16.91
N ALA A 890 12.15 18.23 -15.71
CA ALA A 890 12.90 17.06 -15.29
C ALA A 890 12.13 15.80 -15.69
N ASP A 891 12.83 14.84 -16.29
CA ASP A 891 12.21 13.60 -16.76
C ASP A 891 11.93 12.64 -15.60
N LEU A 892 10.71 12.11 -15.51
CA LEU A 892 10.33 11.07 -14.54
C LEU A 892 10.41 9.67 -15.17
N GLY A 893 10.41 9.56 -16.49
CA GLY A 893 10.59 8.30 -17.22
C GLY A 893 9.65 8.14 -18.41
N VAL A 894 9.73 6.96 -19.03
CA VAL A 894 8.82 6.50 -20.09
C VAL A 894 8.09 5.26 -19.56
N PHE A 895 6.77 5.28 -19.69
CA PHE A 895 5.87 4.27 -19.14
C PHE A 895 4.96 3.72 -20.24
N GLU A 896 4.75 2.41 -20.21
CA GLU A 896 3.83 1.72 -21.12
C GLU A 896 2.49 1.55 -20.43
N ILE A 897 1.46 2.18 -21.00
CA ILE A 897 0.11 2.22 -20.43
C ILE A 897 -0.84 1.47 -21.36
N MET A 898 -1.56 0.49 -20.81
CA MET A 898 -2.58 -0.28 -21.52
C MET A 898 -4.00 0.32 -21.38
N GLY A 899 -4.22 1.15 -20.36
CA GLY A 899 -5.50 1.81 -20.09
C GLY A 899 -5.64 3.21 -20.70
N SER A 900 -6.76 3.87 -20.43
CA SER A 900 -7.04 5.27 -20.77
C SER A 900 -6.77 6.23 -19.60
N THR A 901 -5.95 5.82 -18.62
CA THR A 901 -5.67 6.60 -17.41
C THR A 901 -4.21 6.43 -17.02
N LEU A 902 -3.61 7.52 -16.54
CA LEU A 902 -2.31 7.56 -15.90
C LEU A 902 -2.44 8.47 -14.67
N THR A 903 -1.84 8.08 -13.55
CA THR A 903 -1.81 8.90 -12.35
C THR A 903 -0.38 9.10 -11.90
N VAL A 904 0.01 10.36 -11.67
CA VAL A 904 1.28 10.70 -11.04
C VAL A 904 1.01 11.15 -9.62
N LYS A 905 1.68 10.56 -8.63
CA LYS A 905 1.69 11.05 -7.24
C LYS A 905 3.04 11.68 -6.92
N LEU A 906 3.06 12.66 -6.05
CA LEU A 906 4.22 13.21 -5.36
C LEU A 906 4.01 13.04 -3.85
N LEU A 907 4.90 12.28 -3.21
CA LEU A 907 4.85 11.94 -1.79
C LEU A 907 5.85 12.77 -0.99
N SER A 908 5.38 13.28 0.15
CA SER A 908 6.24 13.88 1.19
C SER A 908 6.85 12.82 2.12
N GLY A 909 7.56 13.25 3.17
CA GLY A 909 7.97 12.40 4.30
C GLY A 909 9.36 11.76 4.21
N PHE A 910 10.02 11.81 3.05
CA PHE A 910 11.27 11.06 2.82
C PHE A 910 12.53 11.60 3.52
N ASP A 911 12.68 12.92 3.73
CA ASP A 911 13.93 13.50 4.27
C ASP A 911 13.75 14.70 5.25
N ASP A 912 12.62 14.80 5.95
CA ASP A 912 12.24 15.93 6.83
C ASP A 912 12.32 17.31 6.11
N LYS A 913 11.69 17.38 4.94
CA LYS A 913 11.70 18.54 4.03
C LYS A 913 10.36 18.82 3.38
N TYR A 914 10.31 19.99 2.75
CA TYR A 914 9.22 20.39 1.88
C TYR A 914 9.34 19.77 0.48
N VAL A 915 8.21 19.33 -0.08
CA VAL A 915 8.06 18.98 -1.49
C VAL A 915 7.23 20.04 -2.22
N ILE A 916 7.48 20.25 -3.51
CA ILE A 916 6.80 21.23 -4.36
C ILE A 916 6.02 20.51 -5.46
N ALA A 917 4.73 20.81 -5.57
CA ALA A 917 3.87 20.44 -6.70
C ALA A 917 3.59 21.69 -7.56
N ASP A 918 4.08 21.67 -8.80
CA ASP A 918 3.84 22.74 -9.79
C ASP A 918 3.03 22.21 -10.98
N ALA A 919 3.65 21.44 -11.90
CA ALA A 919 2.94 20.81 -13.01
C ALA A 919 3.57 19.48 -13.45
N ILE A 920 2.78 18.66 -14.15
CA ILE A 920 3.18 17.42 -14.81
C ILE A 920 2.92 17.52 -16.31
N ARG A 921 3.89 17.11 -17.12
CA ARG A 921 3.81 16.95 -18.58
C ARG A 921 3.75 15.46 -18.92
N VAL A 922 2.80 15.06 -19.75
CA VAL A 922 2.65 13.69 -20.27
C VAL A 922 2.61 13.73 -21.79
N GLU A 923 3.45 12.95 -22.45
CA GLU A 923 3.67 12.98 -23.90
C GLU A 923 3.65 11.56 -24.47
N ARG A 924 2.70 11.28 -25.36
CA ARG A 924 2.64 10.02 -26.11
C ARG A 924 3.76 10.00 -27.15
N ILE A 925 4.73 9.10 -26.97
CA ILE A 925 5.91 8.99 -27.84
C ILE A 925 5.85 7.80 -28.83
N ALA A 926 4.96 6.83 -28.58
CA ALA A 926 4.64 5.76 -29.53
C ALA A 926 3.28 5.12 -29.25
N ASP A 927 2.69 4.50 -30.27
CA ASP A 927 1.65 3.47 -30.12
C ASP A 927 2.23 2.18 -29.50
N LEU A 928 1.34 1.33 -28.97
CA LEU A 928 1.67 -0.07 -28.67
C LEU A 928 1.28 -0.96 -29.87
N SER A 929 2.05 -2.02 -30.07
CA SER A 929 1.92 -2.90 -31.24
C SER A 929 0.60 -3.66 -31.24
N SER A 930 -0.13 -3.61 -32.37
CA SER A 930 -1.38 -4.35 -32.54
C SER A 930 -1.17 -5.83 -32.92
N ALA A 931 0.09 -6.30 -32.91
CA ALA A 931 0.48 -7.68 -33.14
C ALA A 931 0.71 -8.41 -31.79
N ALA A 932 1.37 -9.57 -31.84
CA ALA A 932 2.13 -10.04 -30.69
C ALA A 932 3.51 -9.37 -30.73
N GLU A 933 4.01 -8.91 -29.59
CA GLU A 933 5.31 -8.24 -29.48
C GLU A 933 6.15 -8.96 -28.42
N VAL A 934 7.34 -9.43 -28.78
CA VAL A 934 8.21 -10.17 -27.85
C VAL A 934 9.16 -9.24 -27.10
N HIS A 935 9.27 -9.41 -25.78
CA HIS A 935 10.22 -8.65 -24.97
C HIS A 935 10.96 -9.52 -23.98
N VAL A 936 12.30 -9.44 -23.98
CA VAL A 936 13.18 -10.31 -23.19
C VAL A 936 14.03 -9.50 -22.21
N THR A 937 14.02 -9.90 -20.94
CA THR A 937 14.83 -9.29 -19.87
C THR A 937 15.62 -10.33 -19.10
N MET A 938 16.78 -9.93 -18.54
CA MET A 938 17.53 -10.73 -17.56
C MET A 938 17.30 -10.20 -16.15
N GLY A 939 16.77 -11.05 -15.25
CA GLY A 939 16.51 -10.71 -13.84
C GLY A 939 15.08 -10.29 -13.50
N GLY A 940 14.08 -10.78 -14.24
CA GLY A 940 12.65 -10.45 -14.02
C GLY A 940 12.13 -9.37 -14.97
N LEU A 941 10.84 -9.04 -14.88
CA LEU A 941 10.14 -8.17 -15.86
C LEU A 941 10.75 -6.76 -15.97
N TYR A 942 11.30 -6.22 -14.88
CA TYR A 942 12.02 -4.94 -14.84
C TYR A 942 13.56 -5.09 -14.87
N GLY A 943 14.04 -6.25 -15.33
CA GLY A 943 15.46 -6.58 -15.44
C GLY A 943 16.19 -5.87 -16.59
N LEU A 944 17.41 -6.32 -16.89
CA LEU A 944 18.15 -5.79 -18.04
C LEU A 944 17.45 -6.21 -19.34
N ASN A 945 16.88 -5.26 -20.06
CA ASN A 945 16.34 -5.44 -21.41
C ASN A 945 17.44 -5.97 -22.36
N ILE A 946 17.13 -7.07 -23.05
CA ILE A 946 17.97 -7.73 -24.03
C ILE A 946 17.30 -7.54 -25.40
N ALA A 947 17.96 -6.81 -26.31
CA ALA A 947 17.46 -6.61 -27.67
C ALA A 947 17.69 -7.84 -28.57
N ASP A 948 16.82 -8.03 -29.55
CA ASP A 948 17.00 -9.00 -30.63
C ASP A 948 18.21 -8.67 -31.54
N ASP A 949 18.72 -9.68 -32.23
CA ASP A 949 19.78 -9.68 -33.26
C ASP A 949 21.08 -8.91 -32.88
N GLY A 950 21.29 -8.68 -31.57
CA GLY A 950 22.40 -7.84 -31.07
C GLY A 950 22.52 -7.67 -29.55
N GLY A 951 21.54 -8.09 -28.74
CA GLY A 951 21.60 -8.01 -27.28
C GLY A 951 22.73 -8.84 -26.67
N ILE A 952 23.27 -8.37 -25.54
CA ILE A 952 24.31 -9.07 -24.77
C ILE A 952 23.90 -9.14 -23.29
N ALA A 953 23.77 -10.35 -22.75
CA ALA A 953 23.65 -10.60 -21.32
C ALA A 953 24.98 -11.11 -20.73
N ASP A 954 25.40 -10.56 -19.59
CA ASP A 954 26.64 -10.97 -18.90
C ASP A 954 26.33 -11.76 -17.61
N PHE A 955 26.89 -12.97 -17.52
CA PHE A 955 26.91 -13.80 -16.32
C PHE A 955 27.91 -13.28 -15.28
N GLY A 956 28.80 -12.37 -15.67
CA GLY A 956 29.82 -11.76 -14.85
C GLY A 956 31.05 -12.64 -14.72
N VAL A 957 31.67 -12.61 -13.54
CA VAL A 957 32.94 -13.30 -13.28
C VAL A 957 32.78 -14.31 -12.16
N THR A 958 33.07 -15.59 -12.45
CA THR A 958 33.08 -16.69 -11.49
C THR A 958 34.47 -17.30 -11.37
N ASP A 959 34.70 -18.12 -10.33
CA ASP A 959 35.92 -18.90 -10.16
C ASP A 959 35.77 -20.32 -10.72
N PHE A 960 36.91 -20.98 -10.99
CA PHE A 960 36.95 -22.32 -11.54
C PHE A 960 36.19 -23.34 -10.66
N HIS A 961 35.39 -24.18 -11.31
CA HIS A 961 34.39 -25.11 -10.73
C HIS A 961 33.14 -24.47 -10.07
N THR A 962 32.99 -23.14 -10.04
CA THR A 962 31.75 -22.49 -9.58
C THR A 962 30.86 -22.13 -10.77
N SER A 963 29.75 -22.85 -10.94
CA SER A 963 28.70 -22.49 -11.91
C SER A 963 27.94 -21.23 -11.50
N VAL A 964 27.36 -20.52 -12.48
CA VAL A 964 26.48 -19.36 -12.26
C VAL A 964 25.20 -19.54 -13.07
N GLN A 965 24.03 -19.30 -12.46
CA GLN A 965 22.75 -19.32 -13.15
C GLN A 965 22.20 -17.89 -13.35
N LYS A 966 21.43 -17.69 -14.42
CA LYS A 966 20.67 -16.46 -14.70
C LYS A 966 19.28 -16.81 -15.21
N THR A 967 18.28 -16.13 -14.67
CA THR A 967 16.88 -16.21 -15.11
C THR A 967 16.60 -15.12 -16.14
N PHE A 968 15.96 -15.52 -17.23
CA PHE A 968 15.46 -14.65 -18.29
C PHE A 968 13.94 -14.71 -18.31
N THR A 969 13.29 -13.57 -18.52
CA THR A 969 11.84 -13.44 -18.67
C THR A 969 11.53 -13.12 -20.13
N ILE A 970 10.55 -13.81 -20.70
CA ILE A 970 9.93 -13.48 -21.99
C ILE A 970 8.53 -12.95 -21.68
N SER A 971 8.19 -11.77 -22.18
CA SER A 971 6.90 -11.11 -21.95
C SER A 971 6.25 -10.69 -23.27
N ASN A 972 4.92 -10.66 -23.29
CA ASN A 972 4.14 -10.20 -24.45
C ASN A 972 3.70 -8.74 -24.26
N GLN A 973 4.31 -7.82 -25.02
CA GLN A 973 3.99 -6.40 -24.98
C GLN A 973 2.99 -5.97 -26.09
N GLY A 974 2.54 -6.93 -26.90
CA GLY A 974 1.58 -6.71 -28.00
C GLY A 974 0.13 -6.99 -27.59
N THR A 975 -0.84 -6.50 -28.37
CA THR A 975 -2.27 -6.71 -28.10
C THR A 975 -2.84 -8.05 -28.60
N ALA A 976 -2.01 -8.94 -29.15
CA ALA A 976 -2.39 -10.31 -29.54
C ALA A 976 -1.48 -11.36 -28.88
N ASN A 977 -1.94 -12.61 -28.77
CA ASN A 977 -1.18 -13.67 -28.09
C ASN A 977 0.19 -13.96 -28.75
N LEU A 978 1.23 -13.95 -27.93
CA LEU A 978 2.60 -14.31 -28.29
C LEU A 978 2.77 -15.83 -28.14
N LEU A 979 2.99 -16.50 -29.26
CA LEU A 979 3.13 -17.95 -29.39
C LEU A 979 4.60 -18.32 -29.54
N LEU A 980 5.18 -19.03 -28.57
CA LEU A 980 6.59 -19.41 -28.56
C LEU A 980 6.83 -20.78 -29.21
N THR A 981 7.90 -20.90 -29.97
CA THR A 981 8.38 -22.15 -30.56
C THR A 981 9.47 -22.75 -29.67
N LEU A 982 9.05 -23.61 -28.75
CA LEU A 982 9.93 -24.30 -27.80
C LEU A 982 10.62 -25.54 -28.44
N PRO A 983 11.79 -25.97 -27.94
CA PRO A 983 12.54 -25.41 -26.82
C PRO A 983 13.32 -24.14 -27.20
N VAL A 984 13.55 -23.27 -26.22
CA VAL A 984 14.64 -22.28 -26.27
C VAL A 984 15.95 -23.05 -26.43
N THR A 985 16.85 -22.55 -27.26
CA THR A 985 18.15 -23.18 -27.53
C THR A 985 19.31 -22.28 -27.09
N VAL A 986 20.44 -22.90 -26.75
CA VAL A 986 21.70 -22.21 -26.46
C VAL A 986 22.85 -22.92 -27.16
N SER A 987 23.76 -22.16 -27.75
CA SER A 987 24.91 -22.70 -28.49
C SER A 987 26.12 -22.99 -27.60
N GLY A 988 27.08 -23.78 -28.10
CA GLY A 988 28.26 -24.18 -27.35
C GLY A 988 28.00 -25.30 -26.34
N SER A 989 28.94 -25.50 -25.41
CA SER A 989 28.89 -26.60 -24.42
C SER A 989 29.26 -26.18 -22.99
N VAL A 990 29.38 -24.87 -22.74
CA VAL A 990 29.67 -24.30 -21.41
C VAL A 990 28.42 -23.68 -20.79
N PHE A 991 27.47 -23.26 -21.62
CA PHE A 991 26.14 -22.82 -21.19
C PHE A 991 25.11 -23.93 -21.44
N THR A 992 24.17 -24.09 -20.52
CA THR A 992 23.09 -25.08 -20.60
C THR A 992 21.80 -24.48 -20.07
N ILE A 993 20.69 -24.60 -20.82
CA ILE A 993 19.37 -24.27 -20.30
C ILE A 993 18.96 -25.36 -19.30
N VAL A 994 18.76 -24.96 -18.04
CA VAL A 994 18.38 -25.85 -16.92
C VAL A 994 16.88 -25.82 -16.65
N HIS A 995 16.20 -24.72 -17.00
CA HIS A 995 14.73 -24.63 -17.02
C HIS A 995 14.28 -23.99 -18.34
N GLN A 996 13.34 -24.63 -19.03
CA GLN A 996 12.66 -24.11 -20.23
C GLN A 996 11.41 -23.31 -19.82
N PRO A 997 10.86 -22.46 -20.71
CA PRO A 997 9.54 -21.87 -20.52
C PRO A 997 8.48 -22.94 -20.25
N ALA A 998 7.64 -22.70 -19.24
CA ALA A 998 6.51 -23.57 -18.91
C ALA A 998 5.38 -23.40 -19.94
N ASP A 999 5.19 -22.18 -20.43
CA ASP A 999 4.10 -21.76 -21.29
C ASP A 999 4.61 -21.28 -22.64
N ALA A 1000 3.85 -21.57 -23.69
CA ALA A 1000 4.17 -21.25 -25.08
C ALA A 1000 3.07 -20.43 -25.79
N ASP A 1001 2.08 -19.95 -25.03
CA ASP A 1001 0.96 -19.12 -25.49
C ASP A 1001 0.70 -18.06 -24.41
N LEU A 1002 1.17 -16.84 -24.66
CA LEU A 1002 1.15 -15.74 -23.69
C LEU A 1002 0.13 -14.69 -24.16
N ALA A 1003 -0.92 -14.46 -23.37
CA ALA A 1003 -1.86 -13.37 -23.64
C ALA A 1003 -1.18 -11.99 -23.51
N PRO A 1004 -1.80 -10.89 -23.99
CA PRO A 1004 -1.25 -9.54 -23.81
C PRO A 1004 -0.95 -9.23 -22.34
N GLY A 1005 0.30 -8.84 -22.05
CA GLY A 1005 0.80 -8.59 -20.69
C GLY A 1005 1.28 -9.83 -19.91
N GLU A 1006 1.07 -11.04 -20.42
CA GLU A 1006 1.59 -12.26 -19.78
C GLU A 1006 3.10 -12.45 -19.99
N SER A 1007 3.72 -13.25 -19.12
CA SER A 1007 5.14 -13.58 -19.22
C SER A 1007 5.46 -15.00 -18.75
N THR A 1008 6.60 -15.52 -19.21
CA THR A 1008 7.16 -16.81 -18.81
C THR A 1008 8.67 -16.68 -18.62
N THR A 1009 9.34 -17.71 -18.07
CA THR A 1009 10.78 -17.62 -17.74
C THR A 1009 11.57 -18.85 -18.19
N PHE A 1010 12.86 -18.66 -18.43
CA PHE A 1010 13.83 -19.73 -18.64
C PHE A 1010 15.12 -19.44 -17.88
N VAL A 1011 15.86 -20.49 -17.50
CA VAL A 1011 17.08 -20.37 -16.70
C VAL A 1011 18.24 -21.04 -17.42
N ILE A 1012 19.34 -20.30 -17.57
CA ILE A 1012 20.59 -20.79 -18.13
C ILE A 1012 21.64 -20.88 -17.02
N GLU A 1013 22.36 -22.00 -16.97
CA GLU A 1013 23.60 -22.15 -16.22
C GLU A 1013 24.81 -21.95 -17.13
N MET A 1014 25.80 -21.17 -16.67
CA MET A 1014 27.17 -21.18 -17.15
C MET A 1014 28.02 -22.07 -16.25
N SER A 1015 28.63 -23.11 -16.81
CA SER A 1015 29.48 -24.04 -16.07
C SER A 1015 30.87 -23.45 -15.76
N GLY A 1016 31.27 -23.50 -14.49
CA GLY A 1016 32.62 -23.12 -14.04
C GLY A 1016 33.75 -24.05 -14.51
N ALA A 1017 33.47 -25.07 -15.33
CA ALA A 1017 34.42 -26.12 -15.71
C ALA A 1017 35.47 -25.72 -16.78
N THR A 1018 35.34 -24.57 -17.45
CA THR A 1018 36.29 -24.12 -18.48
C THR A 1018 36.74 -22.68 -18.24
N THR A 1019 38.01 -22.49 -17.87
CA THR A 1019 38.59 -21.16 -17.61
C THR A 1019 38.71 -20.31 -18.87
N GLY A 1020 38.42 -19.02 -18.77
CA GLY A 1020 38.48 -18.04 -19.87
C GLY A 1020 37.19 -17.22 -19.98
N VAL A 1021 37.14 -16.35 -21.00
CA VAL A 1021 35.89 -15.73 -21.45
C VAL A 1021 35.11 -16.77 -22.25
N GLN A 1022 33.83 -16.91 -21.95
CA GLN A 1022 32.89 -17.82 -22.59
C GLN A 1022 31.78 -17.02 -23.24
N THR A 1023 31.33 -17.43 -24.43
CA THR A 1023 30.27 -16.78 -25.19
C THR A 1023 29.40 -17.81 -25.90
N ALA A 1024 28.10 -17.55 -25.96
CA ALA A 1024 27.13 -18.35 -26.71
C ALA A 1024 26.00 -17.47 -27.26
N THR A 1025 25.28 -17.95 -28.27
CA THR A 1025 23.99 -17.41 -28.71
C THR A 1025 22.85 -18.19 -28.06
N VAL A 1026 21.80 -17.50 -27.65
CA VAL A 1026 20.49 -18.04 -27.24
C VAL A 1026 19.49 -17.71 -28.35
N SER A 1027 18.62 -18.67 -28.69
CA SER A 1027 17.70 -18.55 -29.83
C SER A 1027 16.37 -19.26 -29.55
N PHE A 1028 15.25 -18.61 -29.83
CA PHE A 1028 13.91 -19.22 -29.83
C PHE A 1028 12.98 -18.61 -30.87
N GLY A 1029 12.16 -19.44 -31.53
CA GLY A 1029 11.14 -18.94 -32.47
C GLY A 1029 9.91 -18.39 -31.74
N ASN A 1030 9.17 -17.48 -32.36
CA ASN A 1030 7.89 -16.97 -31.85
C ASN A 1030 6.98 -16.52 -33.02
N ASN A 1031 5.85 -15.83 -32.75
CA ASN A 1031 4.96 -15.26 -33.78
C ASN A 1031 4.97 -13.72 -33.88
N ASP A 1032 5.97 -13.06 -33.29
CA ASP A 1032 6.32 -11.68 -33.62
C ASP A 1032 6.65 -11.58 -35.13
N GLY A 1033 6.29 -10.47 -35.75
CA GLY A 1033 6.46 -10.26 -37.19
C GLY A 1033 7.87 -9.83 -37.62
N ASN A 1034 8.68 -9.35 -36.67
CA ASN A 1034 10.01 -8.80 -36.88
C ASN A 1034 11.11 -9.50 -36.06
N GLU A 1035 10.80 -10.00 -34.87
CA GLU A 1035 11.79 -10.57 -33.92
C GLU A 1035 11.64 -12.10 -33.77
N SER A 1036 11.55 -12.82 -34.90
CA SER A 1036 11.38 -14.29 -34.93
C SER A 1036 12.30 -14.98 -35.96
N PRO A 1037 13.26 -15.84 -35.52
CA PRO A 1037 13.57 -16.16 -34.12
C PRO A 1037 14.17 -14.96 -33.38
N PHE A 1038 13.98 -14.93 -32.06
CA PHE A 1038 14.62 -13.98 -31.17
C PHE A 1038 16.00 -14.53 -30.77
N ASP A 1039 17.07 -13.84 -31.20
CA ASP A 1039 18.46 -14.27 -31.11
C ASP A 1039 19.30 -13.26 -30.32
N PHE A 1040 19.95 -13.69 -29.23
CA PHE A 1040 20.83 -12.82 -28.44
C PHE A 1040 22.10 -13.51 -27.95
N THR A 1041 23.12 -12.72 -27.60
CA THR A 1041 24.40 -13.24 -27.11
C THR A 1041 24.41 -13.29 -25.58
N ILE A 1042 24.95 -14.36 -25.01
CA ILE A 1042 25.33 -14.46 -23.60
C ILE A 1042 26.84 -14.57 -23.47
N SER A 1043 27.38 -13.99 -22.40
CA SER A 1043 28.81 -14.01 -22.10
C SER A 1043 29.08 -14.17 -20.61
N GLY A 1044 30.31 -14.52 -20.25
CA GLY A 1044 30.78 -14.58 -18.87
C GLY A 1044 32.25 -15.00 -18.79
N THR A 1045 32.86 -14.86 -17.62
CA THR A 1045 34.29 -15.17 -17.41
C THR A 1045 34.52 -16.13 -16.25
N VAL A 1046 35.18 -17.26 -16.51
CA VAL A 1046 35.64 -18.20 -15.48
C VAL A 1046 37.12 -17.94 -15.21
N ARG A 1047 37.46 -17.49 -14.01
CA ARG A 1047 38.84 -17.22 -13.58
C ARG A 1047 39.66 -18.50 -13.44
N SER A 1048 40.92 -18.45 -13.85
CA SER A 1048 41.91 -19.48 -13.52
C SER A 1048 42.50 -19.24 -12.13
N THR A 1049 41.90 -19.84 -11.11
CA THR A 1049 42.44 -19.84 -9.75
C THR A 1049 43.71 -20.69 -9.68
N ARG A 1050 44.77 -20.13 -9.08
CA ARG A 1050 46.05 -20.84 -8.85
C ARG A 1050 46.52 -20.60 -7.42
N ILE A 1051 46.29 -21.60 -6.56
CA ILE A 1051 46.76 -21.61 -5.17
C ILE A 1051 48.30 -21.53 -5.15
N ILE A 1052 48.82 -20.78 -4.18
CA ILE A 1052 50.25 -20.72 -3.83
C ILE A 1052 50.29 -21.04 -2.33
N ASP A 1053 50.76 -22.25 -1.98
CA ASP A 1053 50.95 -22.66 -0.58
C ASP A 1053 52.42 -22.48 -0.15
N ASP A 1054 52.76 -22.94 1.05
CA ASP A 1054 54.12 -22.89 1.61
C ASP A 1054 55.12 -23.85 0.93
N ARG A 1055 54.69 -24.56 -0.12
CA ARG A 1055 55.48 -25.53 -0.90
C ARG A 1055 55.65 -25.11 -2.37
N ASP A 1056 54.90 -24.13 -2.85
CA ASP A 1056 55.13 -23.56 -4.18
C ASP A 1056 56.47 -22.78 -4.19
N PRO A 1057 57.37 -23.01 -5.17
CA PRO A 1057 58.70 -22.40 -5.19
C PRO A 1057 58.72 -20.87 -5.40
N ARG A 1058 57.55 -20.22 -5.48
CA ARG A 1058 57.39 -18.76 -5.49
C ARG A 1058 57.10 -18.17 -4.10
N PHE A 1059 56.81 -19.00 -3.10
CA PHE A 1059 56.70 -18.55 -1.71
C PHE A 1059 58.09 -18.42 -1.07
N PHE A 1060 58.46 -17.21 -0.64
CA PHE A 1060 59.69 -16.96 0.10
C PHE A 1060 59.49 -15.87 1.14
N MET A 1061 60.02 -16.09 2.35
CA MET A 1061 60.00 -15.09 3.43
C MET A 1061 61.25 -14.20 3.33
N SER A 1062 61.08 -12.88 3.31
CA SER A 1062 62.22 -11.97 3.47
C SER A 1062 62.71 -11.98 4.92
N PRO A 1063 64.02 -12.13 5.19
CA PRO A 1063 64.56 -11.87 6.52
C PRO A 1063 64.41 -10.38 6.85
N SER A 1064 64.16 -10.07 8.12
CA SER A 1064 64.19 -8.68 8.61
C SER A 1064 65.63 -8.14 8.58
N PRO A 1065 65.87 -6.87 8.20
CA PRO A 1065 67.06 -6.18 8.64
C PRO A 1065 67.10 -6.10 10.18
N ALA A 1066 68.30 -5.95 10.73
CA ALA A 1066 68.59 -5.98 12.17
C ALA A 1066 68.74 -4.58 12.78
#